data_AF-A0A9Q0Y0Z4-F1
#
_entry.id   AF-A0A9Q0Y0Z4-F1
#
_cell.length_a   1.000
_cell.length_b   1.000
_cell.length_c   1.000
_cell.angle_alpha   90.00
_cell.angle_beta   90.00
_cell.angle_gamma   90.00
#
_symmetry.space_group_name_H-M   'P 1'
#
loop_
_entity.id
_entity.type
_entity.pdbx_description
1 polymer ?
#
loop_
_entity_poly.entity_id
_entity_poly.type
_entity_poly.pdbx_seq_one_letter_code
_entity_poly.pdbx_strand_id
1 'polypeptide(L)'
;MVPSSAGESPHQLLGRLRFLSEAIDCLSRAEPLPTALCYVPREVQYKICKDPSASGLASASGRTLLSVCESPNTAGSGSGARKCPGRATIELRKGSCIRASGEEYCNGHGLWVKLTSEQLEEYKTICDLEEGWILMCKHSEGGDRLVPVESMERIQRQQQLFGMDYKPVFRWEQVVDITYSLRLGAKPKIMEPDVAAVERLRFVPPTWSYECDEDLVHFLYDHIGKEDENLGNIKQYVDSIDVSSYTEEFNVSCLTDNHADTYWESDGSQGQHWVRLNMKKGTIIKKLFLTVDMTDENFMPKRVAVYGGEGDNLKKLSDVGIDESYIGDVCVLEDMTTHLPVIEIRIVECRDDGIDVRLRGIKIKSSRQRELGLNADMFQPANLVRYPRLEGRDPDVLYRRAVVIQRFIKILDSVLHHLVPAWDYTLGTFSKLKHIKQFLLLSKRRTALITLCLKDSETSKPNFMPRLYINRRLAMEHRDNPALDPSCKNTVFMQVYEGLKPSEKYEKPLDYRWPLRYDQWWECKFISEGIIDQGGGFRDSITDMSEELCPSSADTPVPLPFFVRTCNQGSGTGEARDMYVPNPSCKEFAKYEWIGQIMGAALRGKEFLVLALPGFVWKQLTGEEVSWNKDFPAIDSVLVKLLEMMEGMDKETFEFKFGNELTYTTVLSDQCMVELIPGGSRTVVRYEDRQDFIRLVQKARLNESKEQIAAMQAGLLKVVPQAVLDLLTWQELEKKVCGDPEVTVEALKKLTRFADFEPSDTRIQYFWEALNNFTNEDRSRFLRFVTGRSRLPARIYIYPDKSRTEATDALPESSTCSSTLFLPNYVSAKVCEEKLRYAAYNCVAIDTDMSPWED
;
A
#
# COMPACT_ATOMS: atom_id res chain seq x y z
N MET A 1 18.13 -13.70 15.03
CA MET A 1 19.38 -13.33 14.32
C MET A 1 19.36 -14.03 12.97
N VAL A 2 19.03 -13.32 11.90
CA VAL A 2 18.99 -13.88 10.54
C VAL A 2 20.43 -13.97 10.01
N PRO A 3 20.84 -15.07 9.35
CA PRO A 3 22.15 -15.15 8.72
C PRO A 3 22.21 -14.16 7.56
N SER A 4 23.25 -13.33 7.54
CA SER A 4 23.54 -12.39 6.46
C SER A 4 23.55 -13.09 5.10
N SER A 5 22.75 -12.60 4.16
CA SER A 5 23.07 -12.79 2.75
C SER A 5 24.48 -12.25 2.52
N ALA A 6 25.31 -13.03 1.84
CA ALA A 6 26.67 -12.64 1.54
C ALA A 6 26.70 -11.28 0.80
N GLY A 7 27.35 -10.24 1.36
CA GLY A 7 27.99 -9.22 0.51
C GLY A 7 27.97 -7.73 0.87
N GLU A 8 27.50 -7.25 2.03
CA GLU A 8 27.61 -5.80 2.34
C GLU A 8 28.54 -5.50 3.52
N SER A 9 29.55 -4.65 3.28
CA SER A 9 30.48 -4.21 4.33
C SER A 9 29.79 -3.21 5.27
N PRO A 10 30.07 -3.22 6.60
CA PRO A 10 29.50 -2.25 7.54
C PRO A 10 29.71 -0.78 7.13
N HIS A 11 30.80 -0.49 6.42
CA HIS A 11 31.08 0.84 5.87
C HIS A 11 30.10 1.26 4.78
N GLN A 12 29.66 0.33 3.93
CA GLN A 12 28.63 0.58 2.91
C GLN A 12 27.27 0.82 3.53
N LEU A 13 26.89 0.01 4.52
CA LEU A 13 25.65 0.21 5.27
C LEU A 13 25.61 1.63 5.89
N LEU A 14 26.65 2.00 6.65
CA LEU A 14 26.75 3.34 7.25
C LEU A 14 26.80 4.46 6.20
N GLY A 15 27.42 4.21 5.04
CA GLY A 15 27.43 5.15 3.92
C GLY A 15 26.04 5.40 3.37
N ARG A 16 25.28 4.34 3.07
CA ARG A 16 23.89 4.46 2.59
C ARG A 16 22.99 5.14 3.60
N LEU A 17 23.18 4.88 4.89
CA LEU A 17 22.45 5.56 5.95
C LEU A 17 22.71 7.07 6.00
N ARG A 18 23.96 7.51 5.82
CA ARG A 18 24.30 8.94 5.71
C ARG A 18 23.68 9.58 4.46
N PHE A 19 23.75 8.88 3.33
CA PHE A 19 23.10 9.30 2.10
C PHE A 19 21.59 9.50 2.29
N LEU A 20 20.91 8.54 2.93
CA LEU A 20 19.48 8.65 3.17
C LEU A 20 19.15 9.88 4.03
N SER A 21 19.94 10.14 5.08
CA SER A 21 19.72 11.35 5.89
C SER A 21 19.83 12.64 5.07
N GLU A 22 20.83 12.77 4.19
CA GLU A 22 20.97 13.94 3.33
C GLU A 22 19.84 14.03 2.30
N ALA A 23 19.48 12.92 1.67
CA ALA A 23 18.41 12.87 0.68
C ALA A 23 17.03 13.22 1.28
N ILE A 24 16.74 12.78 2.51
CA ILE A 24 15.52 13.11 3.25
C ILE A 24 15.45 14.63 3.52
N ASP A 25 16.56 15.24 3.94
CA ASP A 25 16.61 16.68 4.15
C ASP A 25 16.33 17.42 2.84
N CYS A 26 16.93 17.00 1.73
CA CYS A 26 16.67 17.58 0.41
C CYS A 26 15.19 17.45 0.00
N LEU A 27 14.57 16.27 0.18
CA LEU A 27 13.15 16.04 -0.12
C LEU A 27 12.26 16.96 0.73
N SER A 28 12.49 17.01 2.03
CA SER A 28 11.68 17.82 2.96
C SER A 28 11.71 19.32 2.64
N ARG A 29 12.79 19.81 2.03
CA ARG A 29 12.99 21.21 1.64
C ARG A 29 12.68 21.49 0.18
N ALA A 30 12.22 20.47 -0.57
CA ALA A 30 12.07 20.54 -2.02
C ALA A 30 13.36 21.02 -2.74
N GLU A 31 14.52 20.59 -2.25
CA GLU A 31 15.83 20.89 -2.84
C GLU A 31 16.30 19.80 -3.80
N PRO A 32 17.27 20.10 -4.70
CA PRO A 32 17.88 19.10 -5.56
C PRO A 32 18.50 17.94 -4.76
N LEU A 33 18.16 16.71 -5.13
CA LEU A 33 18.71 15.51 -4.50
C LEU A 33 20.23 15.37 -4.75
N PRO A 34 20.95 14.60 -3.92
CA PRO A 34 22.40 14.48 -4.01
C PRO A 34 22.88 14.04 -5.40
N THR A 35 23.94 14.68 -5.90
CA THR A 35 24.51 14.42 -7.24
C THR A 35 24.86 12.94 -7.46
N ALA A 36 25.26 12.23 -6.42
CA ALA A 36 25.56 10.80 -6.47
C ALA A 36 24.35 9.94 -6.88
N LEU A 37 23.13 10.29 -6.41
CA LEU A 37 21.89 9.59 -6.75
C LEU A 37 21.48 9.85 -8.20
N CYS A 38 21.68 11.09 -8.65
CA CYS A 38 21.37 11.54 -10.01
C CYS A 38 22.50 11.22 -11.02
N TYR A 39 23.52 10.46 -10.62
CA TYR A 39 24.65 10.14 -11.47
C TYR A 39 24.21 9.44 -12.77
N VAL A 40 24.77 9.91 -13.88
CA VAL A 40 24.62 9.35 -15.22
C VAL A 40 26.02 9.30 -15.84
N PRO A 41 26.53 8.13 -16.28
CA PRO A 41 27.85 8.07 -16.90
C PRO A 41 27.85 8.77 -18.26
N ARG A 42 28.92 9.51 -18.57
CA ARG A 42 29.07 10.23 -19.85
C ARG A 42 29.06 9.32 -21.07
N GLU A 43 29.62 8.12 -20.94
CA GLU A 43 29.75 7.18 -22.05
C GLU A 43 29.51 5.74 -21.58
N VAL A 44 28.60 5.07 -22.28
CA VAL A 44 28.28 3.65 -22.23
C VAL A 44 28.35 3.12 -23.66
N GLN A 45 29.03 1.99 -23.84
CA GLN A 45 29.15 1.36 -25.16
C GLN A 45 28.10 0.27 -25.33
N TYR A 46 27.40 0.26 -26.45
CA TYR A 46 26.36 -0.72 -26.76
C TYR A 46 26.71 -1.54 -28.00
N LYS A 47 26.45 -2.85 -27.96
CA LYS A 47 26.52 -3.76 -29.12
C LYS A 47 25.12 -4.24 -29.49
N ILE A 48 24.92 -4.46 -30.79
CA ILE A 48 23.69 -5.07 -31.29
C ILE A 48 23.74 -6.58 -31.06
N CYS A 49 22.77 -7.08 -30.29
CA CYS A 49 22.45 -8.49 -30.18
C CYS A 49 21.23 -8.76 -31.06
N LYS A 50 21.43 -9.55 -32.13
CA LYS A 50 20.35 -9.93 -33.04
C LYS A 50 19.47 -11.00 -32.40
N ASP A 51 18.17 -10.88 -32.61
CA ASP A 51 17.21 -11.87 -32.15
C ASP A 51 17.26 -13.12 -33.08
N PRO A 52 17.60 -14.31 -32.56
CA PRO A 52 17.65 -15.53 -33.37
C PRO A 52 16.28 -15.96 -33.91
N SER A 53 15.17 -15.44 -33.35
CA SER A 53 13.81 -15.75 -33.79
C SER A 53 13.29 -14.86 -34.92
N ALA A 54 14.00 -13.79 -35.29
CA ALA A 54 13.65 -12.88 -36.39
C ALA A 54 14.13 -13.45 -37.74
N SER A 55 13.44 -14.48 -38.25
CA SER A 55 13.68 -15.03 -39.59
C SER A 55 13.14 -14.09 -40.67
N GLY A 56 13.97 -13.15 -41.13
CA GLY A 56 13.68 -12.29 -42.29
C GLY A 56 14.89 -12.14 -43.21
N LEU A 57 14.66 -11.94 -44.51
CA LEU A 57 15.64 -11.88 -45.62
C LEU A 57 16.83 -10.89 -45.46
N ALA A 58 16.89 -10.10 -44.38
CA ALA A 58 17.97 -9.16 -44.09
C ALA A 58 19.23 -9.80 -43.45
N SER A 59 19.24 -11.11 -43.19
CA SER A 59 20.40 -11.76 -42.54
C SER A 59 21.65 -11.89 -43.43
N ALA A 60 21.55 -11.61 -44.73
CA ALA A 60 22.64 -11.78 -45.69
C ALA A 60 23.61 -10.58 -45.83
N SER A 61 23.27 -9.37 -45.36
CA SER A 61 24.06 -8.15 -45.69
C SER A 61 25.11 -7.72 -44.65
N GLY A 62 25.15 -8.33 -43.46
CA GLY A 62 26.10 -7.96 -42.39
C GLY A 62 25.96 -6.54 -41.82
N ARG A 63 24.88 -5.82 -42.17
CA ARG A 63 24.61 -4.42 -41.82
C ARG A 63 23.30 -4.31 -41.03
N THR A 64 23.28 -3.47 -40.01
CA THR A 64 22.05 -3.14 -39.25
C THR A 64 21.83 -1.62 -39.29
N LEU A 65 20.62 -1.19 -39.62
CA LEU A 65 20.22 0.21 -39.67
C LEU A 65 19.48 0.59 -38.37
N LEU A 66 19.95 1.62 -37.68
CA LEU A 66 19.29 2.17 -36.50
C LEU A 66 18.70 3.54 -36.79
N SER A 67 17.43 3.75 -36.43
CA SER A 67 16.83 5.08 -36.45
C SER A 67 17.35 5.92 -35.28
N VAL A 68 17.77 7.15 -35.57
CA VAL A 68 18.06 8.17 -34.57
C VAL A 68 16.95 9.20 -34.63
N CYS A 69 16.35 9.50 -33.48
CA CYS A 69 15.32 10.52 -33.35
C CYS A 69 15.86 11.71 -32.55
N GLU A 70 15.39 12.91 -32.84
CA GLU A 70 15.70 14.10 -32.05
C GLU A 70 15.20 14.00 -30.59
N SER A 71 14.06 13.34 -30.39
CA SER A 71 13.45 13.08 -29.09
C SER A 71 12.79 11.69 -29.07
N PRO A 72 12.74 11.00 -27.91
CA PRO A 72 12.00 9.75 -27.76
C PRO A 72 10.50 9.87 -28.08
N ASN A 73 9.92 11.08 -27.98
CA ASN A 73 8.49 11.33 -28.12
C ASN A 73 8.04 11.60 -29.57
N THR A 74 8.96 11.90 -30.49
CA THR A 74 8.63 12.22 -31.90
C THR A 74 8.58 10.99 -32.82
N ALA A 75 8.83 9.79 -32.29
CA ALA A 75 8.95 8.56 -33.08
C ALA A 75 7.62 8.00 -33.64
N GLY A 76 6.47 8.46 -33.15
CA GLY A 76 5.15 7.83 -33.36
C GLY A 76 4.19 8.49 -34.37
N SER A 77 4.45 9.69 -34.90
CA SER A 77 3.48 10.34 -35.79
C SER A 77 3.65 9.91 -37.26
N GLY A 78 2.87 8.92 -37.70
CA GLY A 78 2.51 8.76 -39.13
C GLY A 78 2.75 7.39 -39.74
N SER A 79 1.65 6.65 -39.96
CA SER A 79 1.56 5.59 -40.97
C SER A 79 1.57 6.22 -42.37
N GLY A 80 2.75 6.62 -42.85
CA GLY A 80 2.91 7.16 -44.19
C GLY A 80 4.33 7.64 -44.40
N ALA A 81 4.98 7.13 -45.46
CA ALA A 81 6.31 7.54 -45.89
C ALA A 81 6.32 8.99 -46.41
N ARG A 82 6.08 9.97 -45.54
CA ARG A 82 6.44 11.38 -45.74
C ARG A 82 7.38 11.76 -44.61
N LYS A 83 8.58 12.23 -44.99
CA LYS A 83 9.68 12.67 -44.12
C LYS A 83 9.15 13.41 -42.89
N CYS A 84 9.13 12.75 -41.73
CA CYS A 84 9.09 13.45 -40.45
C CYS A 84 10.40 14.25 -40.35
N PRO A 85 10.37 15.57 -40.07
CA PRO A 85 11.57 16.30 -39.72
C PRO A 85 12.16 15.68 -38.42
N GLY A 86 13.48 15.49 -38.36
CA GLY A 86 14.16 15.04 -37.14
C GLY A 86 14.49 13.54 -37.01
N ARG A 87 14.58 12.79 -38.13
CA ARG A 87 14.93 11.35 -38.10
C ARG A 87 16.14 11.00 -38.99
N ALA A 88 17.22 10.50 -38.37
CA ALA A 88 18.42 9.97 -39.04
C ALA A 88 18.40 8.45 -39.12
N THR A 89 19.26 7.87 -39.96
CA THR A 89 19.58 6.43 -39.90
C THR A 89 21.09 6.24 -39.81
N ILE A 90 21.55 5.51 -38.79
CA ILE A 90 22.95 5.10 -38.65
C ILE A 90 23.09 3.66 -39.14
N GLU A 91 24.06 3.43 -40.03
CA GLU A 91 24.43 2.08 -40.49
C GLU A 91 25.57 1.53 -39.63
N LEU A 92 25.33 0.41 -38.95
CA LEU A 92 26.33 -0.28 -38.14
C LEU A 92 26.84 -1.54 -38.82
N ARG A 93 28.16 -1.69 -38.79
CA ARG A 93 28.85 -2.91 -39.24
C ARG A 93 28.82 -3.95 -38.12
N LYS A 94 28.81 -5.23 -38.52
CA LYS A 94 28.87 -6.35 -37.57
C LYS A 94 30.11 -6.22 -36.67
N GLY A 95 29.91 -6.14 -35.35
CA GLY A 95 30.97 -6.01 -34.34
C GLY A 95 31.25 -4.58 -33.86
N SER A 96 30.66 -3.55 -34.49
CA SER A 96 30.78 -2.15 -34.06
C SER A 96 30.01 -1.88 -32.75
N CYS A 97 30.55 -0.96 -31.94
CA CYS A 97 29.86 -0.43 -30.75
C CYS A 97 29.32 0.97 -31.05
N ILE A 98 28.21 1.32 -30.41
CA ILE A 98 27.69 2.69 -30.36
C ILE A 98 28.09 3.28 -29.01
N ARG A 99 28.54 4.54 -29.00
CA ARG A 99 28.70 5.31 -27.77
C ARG A 99 27.45 6.13 -27.50
N ALA A 100 26.87 5.92 -26.34
CA ALA A 100 25.72 6.67 -25.84
C ALA A 100 26.01 7.15 -24.41
N SER A 101 25.36 8.22 -24.00
CA SER A 101 25.24 8.59 -22.60
C SER A 101 24.54 7.46 -21.83
N GLY A 102 24.78 7.37 -20.53
CA GLY A 102 23.99 6.51 -19.65
C GLY A 102 22.56 7.01 -19.38
N GLU A 103 22.15 8.08 -20.07
CA GLU A 103 20.79 8.61 -19.97
C GLU A 103 19.81 7.69 -20.70
N GLU A 104 18.91 7.12 -19.91
CA GLU A 104 17.85 6.21 -20.34
C GLU A 104 16.49 6.93 -20.26
N TYR A 105 15.61 6.67 -21.22
CA TYR A 105 14.24 7.17 -21.24
C TYR A 105 13.30 6.08 -21.75
N CYS A 106 12.24 5.76 -21.02
CA CYS A 106 11.30 4.71 -21.41
C CYS A 106 9.90 5.29 -21.62
N ASN A 107 9.29 5.01 -22.78
CA ASN A 107 7.91 5.37 -23.11
C ASN A 107 7.18 4.18 -23.76
N GLY A 108 5.97 4.36 -24.28
CA GLY A 108 5.17 3.30 -24.92
C GLY A 108 5.80 2.68 -26.16
N HIS A 109 6.85 3.27 -26.74
CA HIS A 109 7.61 2.65 -27.82
C HIS A 109 8.70 1.69 -27.32
N GLY A 110 9.22 1.92 -26.12
CA GLY A 110 10.25 1.11 -25.48
C GLY A 110 11.28 1.95 -24.74
N LEU A 111 12.47 1.37 -24.53
CA LEU A 111 13.60 1.98 -23.84
C LEU A 111 14.51 2.66 -24.85
N TRP A 112 14.86 3.90 -24.58
CA TRP A 112 15.69 4.77 -25.40
C TRP A 112 16.97 5.12 -24.66
N VAL A 113 18.05 5.29 -25.41
CA VAL A 113 19.34 5.81 -24.92
C VAL A 113 19.79 6.99 -25.76
N LYS A 114 20.39 7.99 -25.11
CA LYS A 114 20.88 9.19 -25.78
C LYS A 114 22.30 9.00 -26.31
N LEU A 115 22.57 9.35 -27.56
CA LEU A 115 23.91 9.36 -28.12
C LEU A 115 24.79 10.41 -27.43
N THR A 116 26.10 10.15 -27.32
CA THR A 116 27.03 11.20 -26.88
C THR A 116 27.17 12.26 -27.97
N SER A 117 27.51 13.50 -27.59
CA SER A 117 27.74 14.57 -28.55
C SER A 117 28.82 14.17 -29.57
N GLU A 118 29.90 13.51 -29.14
CA GLU A 118 30.97 13.07 -30.04
C GLU A 118 30.47 12.02 -31.04
N GLN A 119 29.64 11.07 -30.60
CA GLN A 119 29.07 10.08 -31.50
C GLN A 119 28.10 10.71 -32.49
N LEU A 120 27.32 11.71 -32.07
CA LEU A 120 26.42 12.46 -32.95
C LEU A 120 27.21 13.29 -33.98
N GLU A 121 28.33 13.89 -33.57
CA GLU A 121 29.23 14.63 -34.45
C GLU A 121 29.89 13.76 -35.52
N GLU A 122 30.25 12.52 -35.22
CA GLU A 122 30.74 11.56 -36.22
C GLU A 122 29.74 11.30 -37.34
N TYR A 123 28.44 11.55 -37.09
CA TYR A 123 27.36 11.41 -38.06
C TYR A 123 26.77 12.75 -38.54
N LYS A 124 27.40 13.89 -38.25
CA LYS A 124 26.96 15.23 -38.70
C LYS A 124 26.81 15.36 -40.22
N THR A 125 27.52 14.54 -41.00
CA THR A 125 27.36 14.48 -42.47
C THR A 125 26.03 13.86 -42.91
N ILE A 126 25.28 13.25 -42.00
CA ILE A 126 24.04 12.49 -42.24
C ILE A 126 22.84 13.11 -41.49
N CYS A 127 23.06 13.89 -40.42
CA CYS A 127 21.98 14.56 -39.68
C CYS A 127 22.35 15.88 -39.01
N ASP A 128 21.47 16.89 -39.15
CA ASP A 128 21.48 18.17 -38.42
C ASP A 128 20.60 18.08 -37.16
N LEU A 129 20.95 17.18 -36.25
CA LEU A 129 20.23 17.03 -34.98
C LEU A 129 21.03 17.65 -33.84
N GLU A 130 20.37 18.39 -32.94
CA GLU A 130 20.98 18.88 -31.69
C GLU A 130 21.15 17.74 -30.68
N GLU A 131 20.19 16.82 -30.62
CA GLU A 131 20.22 15.61 -29.80
C GLU A 131 19.87 14.36 -30.62
N GLY A 132 20.41 13.21 -30.22
CA GLY A 132 20.13 11.94 -30.91
C GLY A 132 19.77 10.84 -29.93
N TRP A 133 18.57 10.28 -30.07
CA TRP A 133 18.05 9.18 -29.28
C TRP A 133 17.88 7.93 -30.12
N ILE A 134 18.26 6.78 -29.57
CA ILE A 134 18.13 5.48 -30.23
C ILE A 134 17.28 4.57 -29.36
N LEU A 135 16.32 3.89 -29.99
CA LEU A 135 15.53 2.86 -29.36
C LEU A 135 16.40 1.63 -29.06
N MET A 136 16.69 1.41 -27.78
CA MET A 136 17.49 0.31 -27.26
C MET A 136 16.71 -1.02 -27.30
N CYS A 137 15.44 -1.00 -26.90
CA CYS A 137 14.56 -2.17 -26.86
C CYS A 137 13.09 -1.76 -26.96
N LYS A 138 12.26 -2.55 -27.67
CA LYS A 138 10.78 -2.41 -27.70
C LYS A 138 10.12 -3.17 -26.56
N HIS A 139 8.88 -2.80 -26.22
CA HIS A 139 8.02 -3.54 -25.27
C HIS A 139 7.54 -4.89 -25.81
N SER A 140 7.36 -4.99 -27.13
CA SER A 140 6.96 -6.22 -27.82
C SER A 140 8.07 -7.27 -27.76
N GLU A 141 7.68 -8.53 -27.68
CA GLU A 141 8.63 -9.63 -27.74
C GLU A 141 9.29 -9.76 -29.10
N GLY A 142 10.59 -9.49 -29.13
CA GLY A 142 11.49 -9.78 -30.25
C GLY A 142 12.00 -8.57 -31.03
N GLY A 143 13.12 -8.78 -31.72
CA GLY A 143 13.84 -7.78 -32.52
C GLY A 143 15.29 -7.53 -32.07
N ASP A 144 16.08 -6.92 -32.95
CA ASP A 144 17.46 -6.49 -32.66
C ASP A 144 17.48 -5.58 -31.42
N ARG A 145 18.40 -5.85 -30.50
CA ARG A 145 18.49 -5.18 -29.19
C ARG A 145 19.89 -4.65 -28.96
N LEU A 146 19.99 -3.45 -28.39
CA LEU A 146 21.26 -2.90 -27.94
C LEU A 146 21.54 -3.39 -26.52
N VAL A 147 22.71 -3.99 -26.32
CA VAL A 147 23.15 -4.51 -25.02
C VAL A 147 24.43 -3.77 -24.63
N PRO A 148 24.52 -3.23 -23.41
CA PRO A 148 25.74 -2.58 -22.95
C PRO A 148 26.89 -3.58 -22.93
N VAL A 149 28.05 -3.14 -23.39
CA VAL A 149 29.27 -3.93 -23.46
C VAL A 149 30.13 -3.55 -22.27
N GLU A 150 30.34 -4.49 -21.36
CA GLU A 150 31.49 -4.41 -20.47
C GLU A 150 32.73 -4.55 -21.34
N SER A 151 33.44 -3.46 -21.59
CA SER A 151 34.58 -3.44 -22.50
C SER A 151 35.71 -4.34 -21.96
N MET A 152 35.76 -5.60 -22.39
CA MET A 152 36.81 -6.57 -22.03
C MET A 152 38.21 -6.06 -22.38
N GLU A 153 38.35 -5.30 -23.47
CA GLU A 153 39.62 -4.66 -23.88
C GLU A 153 40.10 -3.60 -22.89
N ARG A 154 39.19 -2.93 -22.18
CA ARG A 154 39.52 -1.88 -21.20
C ARG A 154 39.91 -2.49 -19.85
N ILE A 155 39.23 -3.58 -19.46
CA ILE A 155 39.57 -4.38 -18.28
C ILE A 155 40.96 -5.02 -18.47
N GLN A 156 41.23 -5.63 -19.63
CA GLN A 156 42.53 -6.22 -19.94
C GLN A 156 43.66 -5.19 -20.04
N ARG A 157 43.45 -4.04 -20.71
CA ARG A 157 44.48 -2.99 -20.77
C ARG A 157 44.81 -2.39 -19.40
N GLN A 158 43.82 -2.20 -18.52
CA GLN A 158 44.06 -1.63 -17.19
C GLN A 158 44.68 -2.64 -16.22
N GLN A 159 44.30 -3.93 -16.30
CA GLN A 159 44.96 -5.00 -15.56
C GLN A 159 46.42 -5.18 -15.98
N GLN A 160 46.71 -5.10 -17.29
CA GLN A 160 48.08 -5.21 -17.82
C GLN A 160 48.99 -4.03 -17.48
N LEU A 161 48.46 -2.81 -17.33
CA LEU A 161 49.26 -1.61 -17.10
C LEU A 161 49.54 -1.29 -15.62
N PHE A 162 48.64 -1.66 -14.69
CA PHE A 162 48.73 -1.18 -13.30
C PHE A 162 48.73 -2.27 -12.23
N GLY A 163 48.58 -3.56 -12.57
CA GLY A 163 48.67 -4.66 -11.60
C GLY A 163 47.69 -4.57 -10.41
N MET A 164 46.66 -3.73 -10.50
CA MET A 164 45.62 -3.57 -9.49
C MET A 164 44.26 -3.98 -10.08
N ASP A 165 43.43 -4.65 -9.28
CA ASP A 165 42.03 -4.97 -9.58
C ASP A 165 41.19 -3.68 -9.73
N TYR A 166 41.34 -3.00 -10.86
CA TYR A 166 40.60 -1.78 -11.15
C TYR A 166 39.24 -2.15 -11.78
N LYS A 167 38.18 -2.10 -10.99
CA LYS A 167 36.79 -2.06 -11.50
C LYS A 167 36.33 -0.60 -11.56
N PRO A 168 36.11 -0.01 -12.76
CA PRO A 168 35.57 1.35 -12.87
C PRO A 168 34.17 1.43 -12.26
N VAL A 169 33.86 2.58 -11.68
CA VAL A 169 32.56 2.88 -11.07
C VAL A 169 31.72 3.66 -12.08
N PHE A 170 30.65 3.03 -12.57
CA PHE A 170 29.81 3.58 -13.64
C PHE A 170 28.30 3.48 -13.36
N ARG A 171 27.92 2.89 -12.22
CA ARG A 171 26.51 2.81 -11.78
C ARG A 171 26.27 3.80 -10.64
N TRP A 172 25.12 4.46 -10.65
CA TRP A 172 24.76 5.45 -9.63
C TRP A 172 24.76 4.85 -8.21
N GLU A 173 24.37 3.57 -8.04
CA GLU A 173 24.38 2.90 -6.74
C GLU A 173 25.80 2.84 -6.16
N GLN A 174 26.77 2.52 -7.01
CA GLN A 174 28.18 2.45 -6.61
C GLN A 174 28.76 3.84 -6.34
N VAL A 175 28.30 4.87 -7.06
CA VAL A 175 28.67 6.26 -6.80
C VAL A 175 28.15 6.72 -5.44
N VAL A 176 26.90 6.38 -5.08
CA VAL A 176 26.38 6.59 -3.72
C VAL A 176 27.26 5.87 -2.70
N ASP A 177 27.49 4.57 -2.87
CA ASP A 177 28.30 3.80 -1.92
C ASP A 177 29.69 4.40 -1.73
N ILE A 178 30.38 4.83 -2.78
CA ILE A 178 31.75 5.38 -2.68
C ILE A 178 31.78 6.82 -2.16
N THR A 179 30.74 7.61 -2.46
CA THR A 179 30.64 9.00 -2.00
C THR A 179 30.47 9.05 -0.48
N TYR A 180 29.62 8.17 0.07
CA TYR A 180 29.22 8.24 1.48
C TYR A 180 29.93 7.23 2.40
N SER A 181 30.52 6.15 1.86
CA SER A 181 31.27 5.19 2.67
C SER A 181 32.68 5.68 3.00
N LEU A 182 33.09 5.50 4.24
CA LEU A 182 34.49 5.65 4.63
C LEU A 182 35.27 4.44 4.11
N ARG A 183 36.40 4.69 3.44
CA ARG A 183 37.31 3.64 2.95
C ARG A 183 38.73 3.95 3.39
N LEU A 184 39.46 2.89 3.73
CA LEU A 184 40.91 2.95 3.91
C LEU A 184 41.57 2.65 2.55
N GLY A 185 42.51 3.51 2.11
CA GLY A 185 43.21 3.37 0.82
C GLY A 185 42.67 4.28 -0.30
N ALA A 186 43.12 4.05 -1.53
CA ALA A 186 42.73 4.86 -2.69
C ALA A 186 41.25 4.66 -3.05
N LYS A 187 40.50 5.76 -3.20
CA LYS A 187 39.10 5.70 -3.64
C LYS A 187 39.02 5.19 -5.08
N PRO A 188 38.12 4.25 -5.40
CA PRO A 188 37.88 3.87 -6.79
C PRO A 188 37.46 5.10 -7.60
N LYS A 189 37.98 5.23 -8.82
CA LYS A 189 37.69 6.39 -9.66
C LYS A 189 36.31 6.23 -10.32
N ILE A 190 35.46 7.22 -10.06
CA ILE A 190 34.14 7.39 -10.69
C ILE A 190 34.35 7.83 -12.13
N MET A 191 33.62 7.23 -13.07
CA MET A 191 33.65 7.68 -14.46
C MET A 191 33.04 9.07 -14.59
N GLU A 192 33.54 9.86 -15.56
CA GLU A 192 33.02 11.21 -15.81
C GLU A 192 31.50 11.18 -16.02
N PRO A 193 30.74 12.06 -15.33
CA PRO A 193 29.30 12.13 -15.50
C PRO A 193 28.91 12.90 -16.76
N ASP A 194 27.74 12.57 -17.32
CA ASP A 194 27.02 13.46 -18.23
C ASP A 194 26.40 14.60 -17.41
N VAL A 195 27.07 15.75 -17.37
CA VAL A 195 26.67 16.90 -16.56
C VAL A 195 25.25 17.37 -16.90
N ALA A 196 24.87 17.34 -18.18
CA ALA A 196 23.55 17.80 -18.60
C ALA A 196 22.45 16.82 -18.15
N ALA A 197 22.68 15.51 -18.25
CA ALA A 197 21.74 14.50 -17.77
C ALA A 197 21.60 14.52 -16.24
N VAL A 198 22.71 14.70 -15.52
CA VAL A 198 22.69 14.84 -14.05
C VAL A 198 21.87 16.06 -13.63
N GLU A 199 22.07 17.22 -14.26
CA GLU A 199 21.29 18.43 -13.94
C GLU A 199 19.81 18.29 -14.31
N ARG A 200 19.46 17.58 -15.39
CA ARG A 200 18.06 17.25 -15.71
C ARG A 200 17.38 16.40 -14.65
N LEU A 201 18.09 15.44 -14.04
CA LEU A 201 17.57 14.61 -12.95
C LEU A 201 17.51 15.37 -11.61
N ARG A 202 18.40 16.33 -11.40
CA ARG A 202 18.46 17.16 -10.17
C ARG A 202 17.49 18.33 -10.18
N PHE A 203 16.99 18.72 -11.36
CA PHE A 203 16.11 19.86 -11.52
C PHE A 203 14.86 19.74 -10.64
N VAL A 204 14.57 20.81 -9.88
CA VAL A 204 13.35 20.95 -9.09
C VAL A 204 12.65 22.25 -9.49
N PRO A 205 11.39 22.20 -9.95
CA PRO A 205 10.65 23.40 -10.29
C PRO A 205 10.53 24.36 -9.09
N PRO A 206 10.56 25.69 -9.26
CA PRO A 206 10.45 26.64 -8.15
C PRO A 206 9.15 26.54 -7.33
N THR A 207 8.09 26.04 -7.96
CA THR A 207 6.77 25.81 -7.33
C THR A 207 6.59 24.38 -6.82
N TRP A 208 7.63 23.56 -6.86
CA TRP A 208 7.59 22.18 -6.36
C TRP A 208 7.71 22.19 -4.85
N SER A 209 6.84 21.46 -4.19
CA SER A 209 6.86 21.29 -2.74
C SER A 209 7.03 19.82 -2.37
N TYR A 210 7.29 19.54 -1.10
CA TYR A 210 7.38 18.17 -0.60
C TYR A 210 6.09 17.36 -0.87
N GLU A 211 4.93 18.02 -0.84
CA GLU A 211 3.62 17.39 -1.13
C GLU A 211 3.48 17.00 -2.60
N CYS A 212 4.19 17.67 -3.51
CA CYS A 212 4.27 17.22 -4.90
C CYS A 212 5.01 15.88 -4.98
N ASP A 213 6.06 15.65 -4.17
CA ASP A 213 6.71 14.35 -4.12
C ASP A 213 5.82 13.29 -3.45
N GLU A 214 5.06 13.63 -2.41
CA GLU A 214 4.07 12.70 -1.81
C GLU A 214 2.99 12.29 -2.80
N ASP A 215 2.40 13.25 -3.52
CA ASP A 215 1.41 12.95 -4.57
C ASP A 215 2.01 12.07 -5.67
N LEU A 216 3.25 12.34 -6.06
CA LEU A 216 3.95 11.54 -7.06
C LEU A 216 4.17 10.11 -6.55
N VAL A 217 4.54 9.95 -5.27
CA VAL A 217 4.65 8.64 -4.61
C VAL A 217 3.31 7.90 -4.59
N HIS A 218 2.22 8.57 -4.20
CA HIS A 218 0.88 7.98 -4.21
C HIS A 218 0.44 7.59 -5.62
N PHE A 219 0.68 8.46 -6.60
CA PHE A 219 0.43 8.17 -8.01
C PHE A 219 1.18 6.92 -8.46
N LEU A 220 2.47 6.82 -8.16
CA LEU A 220 3.28 5.63 -8.48
C LEU A 220 2.75 4.39 -7.77
N TYR A 221 2.35 4.49 -6.49
CA TYR A 221 1.77 3.38 -5.74
C TYR A 221 0.46 2.87 -6.37
N ASP A 222 -0.42 3.77 -6.77
CA ASP A 222 -1.70 3.42 -7.40
C ASP A 222 -1.54 2.77 -8.78
N HIS A 223 -0.56 3.21 -9.56
CA HIS A 223 -0.39 2.78 -10.95
C HIS A 223 0.65 1.66 -11.14
N ILE A 224 1.60 1.50 -10.22
CA ILE A 224 2.66 0.48 -10.28
C ILE A 224 2.48 -0.58 -9.19
N GLY A 225 2.08 -0.18 -7.98
CA GLY A 225 2.01 -1.06 -6.80
C GLY A 225 0.85 -2.06 -6.82
N LYS A 226 -0.29 -1.69 -7.38
CA LYS A 226 -1.51 -2.55 -7.40
C LYS A 226 -1.44 -3.75 -8.35
N GLU A 227 -0.46 -3.81 -9.24
CA GLU A 227 -0.29 -5.00 -10.08
C GLU A 227 0.07 -6.24 -9.24
N ASP A 228 0.67 -6.08 -8.05
CA ASP A 228 1.07 -7.19 -7.16
C ASP A 228 -0.11 -7.95 -6.53
N GLU A 229 -1.33 -7.40 -6.50
CA GLU A 229 -2.49 -8.03 -5.84
C GLU A 229 -3.22 -9.08 -6.70
N ASN A 230 -2.96 -9.12 -8.01
CA ASN A 230 -3.55 -10.11 -8.92
C ASN A 230 -2.60 -11.32 -9.09
N LEU A 231 -2.47 -12.15 -8.06
CA LEU A 231 -1.85 -13.47 -8.20
C LEU A 231 -2.73 -14.34 -9.12
N GLY A 232 -2.19 -14.73 -10.27
CA GLY A 232 -2.92 -15.45 -11.31
C GLY A 232 -2.82 -16.96 -11.18
N ASN A 233 -3.81 -17.67 -11.75
CA ASN A 233 -3.75 -19.12 -11.93
C ASN A 233 -2.63 -19.47 -12.92
N ILE A 234 -1.68 -20.32 -12.50
CA ILE A 234 -0.50 -20.71 -13.28
C ILE A 234 -0.84 -21.29 -14.66
N LYS A 235 -2.00 -21.95 -14.83
CA LYS A 235 -2.46 -22.54 -16.12
C LYS A 235 -2.54 -21.51 -17.26
N GLN A 236 -2.66 -20.22 -16.93
CA GLN A 236 -2.70 -19.16 -17.92
C GLN A 236 -1.31 -18.84 -18.52
N TYR A 237 -0.23 -19.21 -17.81
CA TYR A 237 1.15 -18.77 -18.06
C TYR A 237 2.10 -19.92 -18.46
N VAL A 238 1.69 -21.16 -18.24
CA VAL A 238 2.46 -22.36 -18.60
C VAL A 238 1.71 -23.16 -19.67
N ASP A 239 2.46 -23.80 -20.56
CA ASP A 239 1.96 -24.76 -21.54
C ASP A 239 1.77 -26.14 -20.88
N SER A 240 2.69 -26.54 -20.00
CA SER A 240 2.56 -27.74 -19.17
C SER A 240 3.34 -27.62 -17.86
N ILE A 241 2.98 -28.48 -16.90
CA ILE A 241 3.68 -28.65 -15.63
C ILE A 241 4.06 -30.12 -15.55
N ASP A 242 5.36 -30.36 -15.42
CA ASP A 242 5.92 -31.68 -15.22
C ASP A 242 6.48 -31.76 -13.79
N VAL A 243 6.45 -32.94 -13.19
CA VAL A 243 6.95 -33.19 -11.84
C VAL A 243 7.85 -34.42 -11.86
N SER A 244 8.72 -34.54 -10.86
CA SER A 244 9.63 -35.67 -10.71
C SER A 244 8.94 -37.03 -10.52
N SER A 245 7.71 -37.04 -9.97
CA SER A 245 6.97 -38.26 -9.63
C SER A 245 5.44 -38.06 -9.70
N TYR A 246 4.71 -39.10 -10.11
CA TYR A 246 3.27 -39.07 -10.31
C TYR A 246 2.56 -40.13 -9.46
N THR A 247 1.52 -39.73 -8.71
CA THR A 247 0.61 -40.62 -7.98
C THR A 247 -0.85 -40.27 -8.35
N GLU A 248 -1.75 -41.26 -8.40
CA GLU A 248 -3.14 -41.04 -8.85
C GLU A 248 -3.99 -40.21 -7.86
N GLU A 249 -3.66 -40.25 -6.56
CA GLU A 249 -4.41 -39.56 -5.49
C GLU A 249 -3.93 -38.11 -5.22
N PHE A 250 -2.66 -37.79 -5.47
CA PHE A 250 -2.01 -36.50 -5.13
C PHE A 250 -1.30 -35.88 -6.34
N ASN A 251 -2.06 -35.71 -7.42
CA ASN A 251 -1.50 -35.38 -8.73
C ASN A 251 -1.17 -33.88 -8.92
N VAL A 252 -0.47 -33.56 -10.00
CA VAL A 252 -0.01 -32.20 -10.39
C VAL A 252 -1.12 -31.15 -10.41
N SER A 253 -2.39 -31.55 -10.56
CA SER A 253 -3.50 -30.60 -10.59
C SER A 253 -3.67 -29.84 -9.27
N CYS A 254 -3.30 -30.45 -8.15
CA CYS A 254 -3.31 -29.83 -6.80
C CYS A 254 -2.35 -28.64 -6.69
N LEU A 255 -1.31 -28.56 -7.52
CA LEU A 255 -0.42 -27.40 -7.54
C LEU A 255 -1.10 -26.14 -8.11
N THR A 256 -2.28 -26.28 -8.73
CA THR A 256 -2.89 -25.25 -9.59
C THR A 256 -4.38 -25.01 -9.34
N ASP A 257 -4.96 -25.73 -8.37
CA ASP A 257 -6.39 -25.72 -8.08
C ASP A 257 -6.82 -24.57 -7.14
N ASN A 258 -5.84 -23.85 -6.55
CA ASN A 258 -6.03 -22.79 -5.57
C ASN A 258 -6.78 -23.22 -4.30
N HIS A 259 -6.73 -24.50 -3.94
CA HIS A 259 -7.25 -25.01 -2.68
C HIS A 259 -6.12 -25.18 -1.66
N ALA A 260 -6.33 -24.73 -0.43
CA ALA A 260 -5.30 -24.80 0.61
C ALA A 260 -5.14 -26.21 1.20
N ASP A 261 -6.16 -27.06 1.03
CA ASP A 261 -6.25 -28.39 1.65
C ASP A 261 -5.73 -29.51 0.73
N THR A 262 -5.41 -29.20 -0.53
CA THR A 262 -4.87 -30.15 -1.51
C THR A 262 -3.35 -29.98 -1.63
N TYR A 263 -2.65 -31.04 -2.04
CA TYR A 263 -1.20 -31.02 -2.23
C TYR A 263 -0.76 -32.02 -3.29
N TRP A 264 0.34 -31.70 -3.96
CA TRP A 264 1.15 -32.69 -4.66
C TRP A 264 2.17 -33.28 -3.68
N GLU A 265 2.27 -34.60 -3.68
CA GLU A 265 3.28 -35.34 -2.91
C GLU A 265 4.27 -36.00 -3.87
N SER A 266 5.56 -35.84 -3.59
CA SER A 266 6.60 -36.55 -4.35
C SER A 266 6.79 -37.99 -3.89
N ASP A 267 7.41 -38.81 -4.73
CA ASP A 267 7.87 -40.15 -4.41
C ASP A 267 9.25 -40.35 -5.05
N GLY A 268 10.29 -40.60 -4.24
CA GLY A 268 11.64 -40.81 -4.75
C GLY A 268 12.75 -40.72 -3.71
N SER A 269 13.99 -40.49 -4.16
CA SER A 269 15.14 -40.30 -3.28
C SER A 269 15.30 -38.85 -2.85
N GLN A 270 15.77 -38.63 -1.62
CA GLN A 270 15.97 -37.31 -1.04
C GLN A 270 16.78 -36.37 -1.97
N GLY A 271 16.29 -35.14 -2.15
CA GLY A 271 16.94 -34.11 -2.95
C GLY A 271 16.84 -34.29 -4.47
N GLN A 272 16.06 -35.26 -4.96
CA GLN A 272 15.83 -35.50 -6.39
C GLN A 272 14.47 -34.97 -6.88
N HIS A 273 13.74 -34.24 -6.04
CA HIS A 273 12.39 -33.78 -6.34
C HIS A 273 12.39 -32.44 -7.06
N TRP A 274 11.58 -32.34 -8.11
CA TRP A 274 11.48 -31.13 -8.90
C TRP A 274 10.11 -30.93 -9.53
N VAL A 275 9.76 -29.67 -9.75
CA VAL A 275 8.63 -29.24 -10.56
C VAL A 275 9.14 -28.40 -11.71
N ARG A 276 8.87 -28.82 -12.93
CA ARG A 276 9.27 -28.14 -14.17
C ARG A 276 8.07 -27.48 -14.82
N LEU A 277 8.22 -26.20 -15.10
CA LEU A 277 7.22 -25.35 -15.73
C LEU A 277 7.68 -25.06 -17.15
N ASN A 278 6.93 -25.54 -18.13
CA ASN A 278 7.12 -25.16 -19.53
C ASN A 278 6.32 -23.88 -19.77
N MET A 279 7.03 -22.78 -19.92
CA MET A 279 6.45 -21.44 -19.93
C MET A 279 5.87 -21.13 -21.31
N LYS A 280 4.65 -20.55 -21.35
CA LYS A 280 4.09 -20.02 -22.59
C LYS A 280 5.00 -18.96 -23.15
N LYS A 281 5.21 -19.00 -24.47
CA LYS A 281 6.04 -18.02 -25.17
C LYS A 281 5.64 -16.60 -24.76
N GLY A 282 6.59 -15.95 -24.12
CA GLY A 282 6.52 -14.56 -23.74
C GLY A 282 6.09 -14.21 -22.33
N THR A 283 5.97 -15.23 -21.51
CA THR A 283 5.70 -15.12 -20.09
C THR A 283 6.97 -14.72 -19.33
N ILE A 284 7.01 -13.51 -18.79
CA ILE A 284 8.11 -13.05 -17.93
C ILE A 284 7.68 -13.14 -16.47
N ILE A 285 8.33 -14.02 -15.70
CA ILE A 285 8.02 -14.23 -14.27
C ILE A 285 8.41 -12.99 -13.47
N LYS A 286 7.42 -12.35 -12.85
CA LYS A 286 7.62 -11.27 -11.87
C LYS A 286 7.85 -11.83 -10.49
N LYS A 287 7.02 -12.79 -10.09
CA LYS A 287 7.16 -13.53 -8.85
C LYS A 287 6.66 -14.95 -9.06
N LEU A 288 7.37 -15.92 -8.51
CA LEU A 288 7.01 -17.32 -8.45
C LEU A 288 6.95 -17.69 -6.97
N PHE A 289 5.81 -18.21 -6.56
CA PHE A 289 5.56 -18.61 -5.17
C PHE A 289 5.30 -20.10 -5.07
N LEU A 290 5.76 -20.70 -3.96
CA LEU A 290 5.37 -22.02 -3.50
C LEU A 290 4.54 -21.90 -2.23
N THR A 291 3.39 -22.55 -2.19
CA THR A 291 2.60 -22.68 -0.97
C THR A 291 3.11 -23.88 -0.16
N VAL A 292 3.51 -23.61 1.09
CA VAL A 292 3.98 -24.62 2.05
C VAL A 292 3.20 -24.53 3.35
N ASP A 293 3.15 -25.61 4.12
CA ASP A 293 2.47 -25.65 5.41
C ASP A 293 3.29 -26.44 6.43
N MET A 294 3.49 -25.87 7.61
CA MET A 294 4.22 -26.53 8.70
C MET A 294 3.56 -27.85 9.16
N THR A 295 2.25 -28.03 8.90
CA THR A 295 1.52 -29.27 9.22
C THR A 295 1.91 -30.44 8.32
N ASP A 296 2.68 -30.19 7.25
CA ASP A 296 3.26 -31.24 6.41
C ASP A 296 4.49 -31.91 7.04
N GLU A 297 4.92 -31.47 8.24
CA GLU A 297 6.01 -32.07 9.02
C GLU A 297 7.30 -32.30 8.21
N ASN A 298 7.79 -33.53 8.10
CA ASN A 298 9.00 -33.87 7.36
C ASN A 298 8.83 -33.78 5.83
N PHE A 299 7.61 -33.68 5.32
CA PHE A 299 7.34 -33.43 3.90
C PHE A 299 7.48 -31.95 3.53
N MET A 300 7.66 -31.05 4.49
CA MET A 300 7.76 -29.61 4.21
C MET A 300 9.13 -29.29 3.57
N PRO A 301 9.18 -28.57 2.44
CA PRO A 301 10.45 -28.11 1.88
C PRO A 301 11.15 -27.11 2.81
N LYS A 302 12.43 -27.34 3.06
CA LYS A 302 13.31 -26.47 3.86
C LYS A 302 14.22 -25.61 3.00
N ARG A 303 14.61 -26.11 1.83
CA ARG A 303 15.45 -25.36 0.89
C ARG A 303 15.08 -25.67 -0.55
N VAL A 304 14.90 -24.62 -1.33
CA VAL A 304 14.44 -24.70 -2.72
C VAL A 304 15.38 -23.91 -3.62
N ALA A 305 15.81 -24.51 -4.72
CA ALA A 305 16.62 -23.87 -5.74
C ALA A 305 15.84 -23.79 -7.06
N VAL A 306 15.82 -22.61 -7.68
CA VAL A 306 15.12 -22.40 -8.96
C VAL A 306 16.14 -22.25 -10.07
N TYR A 307 15.91 -22.95 -11.17
CA TYR A 307 16.72 -22.97 -12.38
C TYR A 307 15.87 -22.51 -13.57
N GLY A 308 16.52 -21.97 -14.61
CA GLY A 308 15.82 -21.65 -15.85
C GLY A 308 16.74 -21.53 -17.06
N GLY A 309 16.19 -21.74 -18.25
CA GLY A 309 16.95 -21.78 -19.49
C GLY A 309 16.17 -22.35 -20.67
N GLU A 310 16.91 -22.83 -21.68
CA GLU A 310 16.37 -23.46 -22.90
C GLU A 310 16.67 -24.96 -22.90
N GLY A 311 15.62 -25.78 -23.05
CA GLY A 311 15.75 -27.23 -23.00
C GLY A 311 16.38 -27.69 -21.68
N ASP A 312 17.44 -28.50 -21.76
CA ASP A 312 18.17 -29.00 -20.59
C ASP A 312 19.31 -28.07 -20.12
N ASN A 313 19.58 -26.97 -20.84
CA ASN A 313 20.62 -26.01 -20.47
C ASN A 313 20.11 -25.00 -19.43
N LEU A 314 19.80 -25.49 -18.23
CA LEU A 314 19.25 -24.69 -17.15
C LEU A 314 20.37 -24.07 -16.30
N LYS A 315 20.25 -22.77 -16.02
CA LYS A 315 21.14 -22.03 -15.09
C LYS A 315 20.41 -21.78 -13.78
N LYS A 316 21.14 -21.86 -12.66
CA LYS A 316 20.59 -21.53 -11.35
C LYS A 316 20.25 -20.05 -11.29
N LEU A 317 19.01 -19.73 -10.96
CA LEU A 317 18.47 -18.38 -10.84
C LEU A 317 18.33 -17.94 -9.39
N SER A 318 17.93 -18.87 -8.50
CA SER A 318 17.63 -18.58 -7.09
C SER A 318 17.94 -19.78 -6.18
N ASP A 319 18.15 -19.52 -4.89
CA ASP A 319 18.33 -20.50 -3.80
C ASP A 319 17.72 -19.89 -2.52
N VAL A 320 16.65 -20.49 -2.01
CA VAL A 320 15.81 -19.93 -0.94
C VAL A 320 15.69 -20.95 0.20
N GLY A 321 16.05 -20.53 1.40
CA GLY A 321 15.75 -21.26 2.64
C GLY A 321 14.35 -20.89 3.15
N ILE A 322 13.63 -21.88 3.63
CA ILE A 322 12.24 -21.78 4.13
C ILE A 322 12.25 -22.03 5.64
N ASP A 323 11.56 -21.17 6.38
CA ASP A 323 11.36 -21.34 7.82
C ASP A 323 10.43 -22.53 8.09
N GLU A 324 10.87 -23.46 8.93
CA GLU A 324 10.16 -24.72 9.25
C GLU A 324 8.82 -24.51 9.98
N SER A 325 8.56 -23.30 10.47
CA SER A 325 7.30 -22.89 11.11
C SER A 325 6.35 -22.11 10.18
N TYR A 326 6.70 -22.00 8.90
CA TYR A 326 5.96 -21.16 7.96
C TYR A 326 4.71 -21.87 7.40
N ILE A 327 3.61 -21.11 7.29
CA ILE A 327 2.40 -21.52 6.57
C ILE A 327 2.09 -20.41 5.58
N GLY A 328 1.97 -20.74 4.30
CA GLY A 328 1.56 -19.83 3.24
C GLY A 328 2.51 -19.81 2.05
N ASP A 329 2.45 -18.72 1.28
CA ASP A 329 3.19 -18.55 0.03
C ASP A 329 4.63 -18.05 0.29
N VAL A 330 5.63 -18.79 -0.21
CA VAL A 330 7.05 -18.42 -0.20
C VAL A 330 7.47 -17.99 -1.60
N CYS A 331 8.02 -16.78 -1.76
CA CYS A 331 8.55 -16.34 -3.04
C CYS A 331 9.91 -17.01 -3.31
N VAL A 332 10.00 -17.82 -4.37
CA VAL A 332 11.21 -18.59 -4.71
C VAL A 332 11.98 -18.01 -5.91
N LEU A 333 11.34 -17.19 -6.73
CA LEU A 333 11.96 -16.45 -7.83
C LEU A 333 11.23 -15.13 -8.06
N GLU A 334 11.95 -14.02 -8.24
CA GLU A 334 11.38 -12.70 -8.49
C GLU A 334 12.17 -11.86 -9.49
N ASP A 335 11.54 -10.79 -10.00
CA ASP A 335 12.14 -9.72 -10.79
C ASP A 335 12.86 -10.18 -12.08
N MET A 336 12.33 -11.19 -12.78
CA MET A 336 12.88 -11.57 -14.10
C MET A 336 12.56 -10.49 -15.16
N THR A 337 13.53 -10.28 -16.06
CA THR A 337 13.47 -9.26 -17.11
C THR A 337 13.37 -9.84 -18.52
N THR A 338 13.41 -11.17 -18.64
CA THR A 338 13.39 -11.91 -19.90
C THR A 338 12.57 -13.18 -19.75
N HIS A 339 11.88 -13.57 -20.81
CA HIS A 339 11.21 -14.87 -20.90
C HIS A 339 12.24 -15.99 -20.87
N LEU A 340 11.99 -17.00 -20.03
CA LEU A 340 12.73 -18.26 -20.02
C LEU A 340 11.73 -19.38 -20.32
N PRO A 341 11.94 -20.18 -21.38
CA PRO A 341 10.95 -21.18 -21.79
C PRO A 341 10.82 -22.34 -20.80
N VAL A 342 11.85 -22.63 -20.01
CA VAL A 342 11.79 -23.65 -18.95
C VAL A 342 12.22 -23.04 -17.63
N ILE A 343 11.41 -23.28 -16.59
CA ILE A 343 11.71 -22.97 -15.19
C ILE A 343 11.59 -24.26 -14.39
N GLU A 344 12.64 -24.63 -13.66
CA GLU A 344 12.66 -25.84 -12.85
C GLU A 344 12.91 -25.50 -11.39
N ILE A 345 11.96 -25.87 -10.54
CA ILE A 345 12.00 -25.70 -9.09
C ILE A 345 12.50 -27.01 -8.52
N ARG A 346 13.67 -27.00 -7.89
CA ARG A 346 14.28 -28.19 -7.25
C ARG A 346 14.18 -28.06 -5.75
N ILE A 347 13.69 -29.11 -5.11
CA ILE A 347 13.56 -29.19 -3.66
C ILE A 347 14.84 -29.86 -3.19
N VAL A 348 15.72 -29.05 -2.59
CA VAL A 348 17.08 -29.44 -2.24
C VAL A 348 17.10 -30.18 -0.91
N GLU A 349 16.34 -29.67 0.07
CA GLU A 349 16.26 -30.22 1.43
C GLU A 349 14.80 -30.11 1.92
N CYS A 350 14.32 -31.14 2.61
CA CYS A 350 13.06 -31.13 3.37
C CYS A 350 13.36 -31.00 4.87
N ARG A 351 12.34 -30.62 5.65
CA ARG A 351 12.41 -30.54 7.11
C ARG A 351 12.71 -31.92 7.72
N ASP A 352 13.46 -31.93 8.82
CA ASP A 352 13.80 -33.15 9.58
C ASP A 352 14.38 -34.29 8.71
N ASP A 353 15.16 -33.91 7.69
CA ASP A 353 15.75 -34.83 6.70
C ASP A 353 14.72 -35.72 6.00
N GLY A 354 13.51 -35.20 5.80
CA GLY A 354 12.45 -35.86 5.04
C GLY A 354 12.89 -36.25 3.63
N ILE A 355 12.37 -37.38 3.15
CA ILE A 355 12.68 -37.93 1.84
C ILE A 355 11.79 -37.29 0.79
N ASP A 356 10.48 -37.30 1.00
CA ASP A 356 9.47 -36.78 0.07
C ASP A 356 9.04 -35.36 0.43
N VAL A 357 8.35 -34.70 -0.50
CA VAL A 357 7.89 -33.33 -0.36
C VAL A 357 6.39 -33.21 -0.62
N ARG A 358 5.72 -32.37 0.17
CA ARG A 358 4.36 -31.88 -0.10
C ARG A 358 4.39 -30.42 -0.50
N LEU A 359 3.82 -30.11 -1.65
CA LEU A 359 3.62 -28.74 -2.12
C LEU A 359 2.12 -28.50 -2.30
N ARG A 360 1.60 -27.45 -1.66
CA ARG A 360 0.17 -27.11 -1.66
C ARG A 360 -0.25 -26.20 -2.80
N GLY A 361 0.70 -25.66 -3.56
CA GLY A 361 0.37 -24.76 -4.65
C GLY A 361 1.57 -24.06 -5.25
N ILE A 362 1.42 -23.65 -6.51
CA ILE A 362 2.38 -22.79 -7.21
C ILE A 362 1.62 -21.61 -7.81
N LYS A 363 2.08 -20.39 -7.51
CA LYS A 363 1.48 -19.15 -8.02
C LYS A 363 2.51 -18.37 -8.81
N ILE A 364 2.10 -17.86 -9.97
CA ILE A 364 2.94 -17.01 -10.81
C ILE A 364 2.27 -15.66 -10.98
N LYS A 365 3.04 -14.61 -10.70
CA LYS A 365 2.81 -13.29 -11.26
C LYS A 365 3.66 -13.16 -12.50
N SER A 366 3.06 -12.81 -13.64
CA SER A 366 3.78 -12.65 -14.91
C SER A 366 3.36 -11.39 -15.65
N SER A 367 4.28 -10.83 -16.45
CA SER A 367 3.96 -9.88 -17.52
C SER A 367 4.10 -10.56 -18.89
N ARG A 368 3.33 -10.09 -19.90
CA ARG A 368 3.48 -10.49 -21.32
C ARG A 368 4.34 -9.51 -22.13
N GLN A 369 4.64 -8.35 -21.53
CA GLN A 369 5.51 -7.34 -22.09
C GLN A 369 6.77 -7.27 -21.24
N ARG A 370 7.89 -6.95 -21.90
CA ARG A 370 9.15 -6.70 -21.22
C ARG A 370 9.00 -5.44 -20.39
N GLU A 371 9.20 -5.53 -19.08
CA GLU A 371 9.27 -4.33 -18.24
C GLU A 371 10.61 -3.65 -18.47
N LEU A 372 10.56 -2.46 -19.06
CA LEU A 372 11.71 -1.63 -19.40
C LEU A 372 11.97 -0.53 -18.36
N GLY A 373 11.25 -0.57 -17.24
CA GLY A 373 11.28 0.43 -16.18
C GLY A 373 10.03 1.30 -16.15
N LEU A 374 10.11 2.43 -15.45
CA LEU A 374 9.05 3.44 -15.42
C LEU A 374 8.71 3.90 -16.85
N ASN A 375 7.44 3.98 -17.19
CA ASN A 375 6.99 4.43 -18.52
C ASN A 375 6.53 5.89 -18.45
N ALA A 376 7.15 6.78 -19.22
CA ALA A 376 6.82 8.21 -19.26
C ALA A 376 5.37 8.50 -19.69
N ASP A 377 4.75 7.63 -20.48
CA ASP A 377 3.35 7.79 -20.93
C ASP A 377 2.34 7.64 -19.80
N MET A 378 2.76 7.24 -18.59
CA MET A 378 1.85 7.24 -17.44
C MET A 378 1.53 8.67 -16.96
N PHE A 379 2.41 9.63 -17.19
CA PHE A 379 2.27 11.01 -16.70
C PHE A 379 1.42 11.89 -17.64
N GLN A 380 0.57 11.27 -18.47
CA GLN A 380 -0.36 12.00 -19.32
C GLN A 380 -1.48 12.64 -18.46
N PRO A 381 -1.99 13.83 -18.84
CA PRO A 381 -2.97 14.57 -18.04
C PRO A 381 -4.20 13.75 -17.61
N ALA A 382 -4.66 12.83 -18.46
CA ALA A 382 -5.79 11.94 -18.17
C ALA A 382 -5.59 11.07 -16.92
N ASN A 383 -4.35 10.73 -16.56
CA ASN A 383 -4.04 9.91 -15.40
C ASN A 383 -3.78 10.74 -14.13
N LEU A 384 -3.60 12.07 -14.26
CA LEU A 384 -3.24 12.98 -13.17
C LEU A 384 -4.45 13.70 -12.55
N VAL A 385 -5.67 13.43 -13.03
CA VAL A 385 -6.92 14.09 -12.57
C VAL A 385 -7.12 13.99 -11.05
N ARG A 386 -6.67 12.90 -10.42
CA ARG A 386 -6.74 12.69 -8.96
C ARG A 386 -5.62 13.38 -8.17
N TYR A 387 -4.66 13.98 -8.87
CA TYR A 387 -3.42 14.53 -8.33
C TYR A 387 -3.23 15.98 -8.82
N PRO A 388 -4.06 16.94 -8.37
CA PRO A 388 -4.09 18.29 -8.92
C PRO A 388 -2.78 19.07 -8.76
N ARG A 389 -1.91 18.72 -7.80
CA ARG A 389 -0.57 19.34 -7.65
C ARG A 389 0.41 18.89 -8.74
N LEU A 390 0.17 17.73 -9.35
CA LEU A 390 0.94 17.19 -10.46
C LEU A 390 0.34 17.60 -11.82
N GLU A 391 -0.94 17.93 -11.85
CA GLU A 391 -1.62 18.39 -13.06
C GLU A 391 -1.00 19.69 -13.60
N GLY A 392 -0.87 19.78 -14.93
CA GLY A 392 -0.25 20.93 -15.61
C GLY A 392 1.29 20.97 -15.53
N ARG A 393 1.93 19.98 -14.90
CA ARG A 393 3.39 19.81 -14.95
C ARG A 393 3.83 19.11 -16.24
N ASP A 394 5.04 19.42 -16.68
CA ASP A 394 5.66 18.73 -17.81
C ASP A 394 5.84 17.22 -17.49
N PRO A 395 5.28 16.30 -18.29
CA PRO A 395 5.42 14.85 -18.09
C PRO A 395 6.87 14.38 -17.99
N ASP A 396 7.81 15.02 -18.70
CA ASP A 396 9.23 14.65 -18.65
C ASP A 396 9.87 15.02 -17.30
N VAL A 397 9.41 16.11 -16.68
CA VAL A 397 9.85 16.50 -15.33
C VAL A 397 9.32 15.51 -14.29
N LEU A 398 8.03 15.14 -14.39
CA LEU A 398 7.44 14.12 -13.52
C LEU A 398 8.14 12.77 -13.66
N TYR A 399 8.41 12.34 -14.90
CA TYR A 399 9.15 11.11 -15.20
C TYR A 399 10.53 11.10 -14.55
N ARG A 400 11.33 12.14 -14.76
CA ARG A 400 12.69 12.24 -14.19
C ARG A 400 12.65 12.26 -12.67
N ARG A 401 11.73 13.02 -12.08
CA ARG A 401 11.56 13.06 -10.62
C ARG A 401 11.20 11.67 -10.07
N ALA A 402 10.26 10.98 -10.72
CA ALA A 402 9.87 9.61 -10.36
C ALA A 402 11.01 8.60 -10.49
N VAL A 403 11.86 8.69 -11.53
CA VAL A 403 13.08 7.87 -11.65
C VAL A 403 14.00 8.08 -10.44
N VAL A 404 14.23 9.32 -10.03
CA VAL A 404 15.11 9.60 -8.89
C VAL A 404 14.49 9.13 -7.57
N ILE A 405 13.17 9.26 -7.40
CA ILE A 405 12.44 8.69 -6.24
C ILE A 405 12.60 7.16 -6.22
N GLN A 406 12.43 6.47 -7.35
CA GLN A 406 12.66 5.01 -7.41
C GLN A 406 14.11 4.63 -7.04
N ARG A 407 15.11 5.41 -7.45
CA ARG A 407 16.51 5.21 -7.03
C ARG A 407 16.67 5.38 -5.52
N PHE A 408 16.05 6.41 -4.94
CA PHE A 408 16.04 6.64 -3.50
C PHE A 408 15.41 5.46 -2.74
N ILE A 409 14.24 4.99 -3.18
CA ILE A 409 13.55 3.83 -2.59
C ILE A 409 14.40 2.57 -2.67
N LYS A 410 15.13 2.36 -3.77
CA LYS A 410 16.03 1.20 -3.91
C LYS A 410 17.14 1.20 -2.84
N ILE A 411 17.70 2.36 -2.51
CA ILE A 411 18.70 2.45 -1.44
C ILE A 411 18.03 2.28 -0.07
N LEU A 412 16.85 2.87 0.13
CA LEU A 412 16.07 2.69 1.36
C LEU A 412 15.76 1.22 1.63
N ASP A 413 15.26 0.48 0.63
CA ASP A 413 14.94 -0.95 0.72
C ASP A 413 16.14 -1.81 1.11
N SER A 414 17.35 -1.41 0.67
CA SER A 414 18.57 -2.15 1.02
C SER A 414 18.92 -2.07 2.51
N VAL A 415 18.47 -1.03 3.22
CA VAL A 415 18.80 -0.81 4.63
C VAL A 415 17.57 -0.85 5.56
N LEU A 416 16.35 -0.86 5.03
CA LEU A 416 15.11 -0.74 5.80
C LEU A 416 14.99 -1.80 6.90
N HIS A 417 15.36 -3.04 6.61
CA HIS A 417 15.32 -4.14 7.58
C HIS A 417 16.29 -3.97 8.76
N HIS A 418 17.35 -3.15 8.62
CA HIS A 418 18.24 -2.79 9.73
C HIS A 418 17.69 -1.65 10.60
N LEU A 419 16.69 -0.91 10.11
CA LEU A 419 16.16 0.28 10.75
C LEU A 419 14.92 0.01 11.61
N VAL A 420 14.14 -1.01 11.27
CA VAL A 420 12.74 -1.21 11.71
C VAL A 420 12.56 -1.85 13.11
N PRO A 421 13.60 -2.02 13.93
CA PRO A 421 13.35 -1.75 15.36
C PRO A 421 14.38 -0.82 16.00
N ALA A 422 15.38 -0.39 15.23
CA ALA A 422 16.51 0.36 15.75
C ALA A 422 16.26 1.88 15.81
N TRP A 423 15.51 2.46 14.87
CA TRP A 423 15.54 3.92 14.68
C TRP A 423 14.94 4.76 15.82
N ASP A 424 14.07 4.21 16.68
CA ASP A 424 13.57 4.95 17.86
C ASP A 424 14.58 4.98 19.01
N TYR A 425 15.51 4.01 19.03
CA TYR A 425 16.64 3.98 19.95
C TYR A 425 17.90 4.63 19.36
N THR A 426 17.87 5.02 18.08
CA THR A 426 18.99 5.74 17.47
C THR A 426 19.04 7.18 17.97
N LEU A 427 20.23 7.63 18.33
CA LEU A 427 20.52 8.99 18.77
C LEU A 427 20.16 10.02 17.68
N GLY A 428 18.89 10.44 17.59
CA GLY A 428 18.35 11.57 16.81
C GLY A 428 18.57 11.58 15.29
N THR A 429 19.39 10.68 14.74
CA THR A 429 19.86 10.75 13.34
C THR A 429 18.84 10.17 12.37
N PHE A 430 18.04 9.19 12.81
CA PHE A 430 17.05 8.51 11.96
C PHE A 430 15.59 8.82 12.30
N SER A 431 15.31 9.71 13.27
CA SER A 431 13.96 10.25 13.45
C SER A 431 13.43 10.94 12.19
N LYS A 432 14.34 11.43 11.33
CA LYS A 432 14.02 12.06 10.05
C LYS A 432 13.27 11.13 9.09
N LEU A 433 13.38 9.81 9.25
CA LEU A 433 12.64 8.85 8.41
C LEU A 433 11.12 8.95 8.62
N LYS A 434 10.67 9.51 9.76
CA LYS A 434 9.26 9.84 9.99
C LYS A 434 8.73 10.87 8.98
N HIS A 435 9.59 11.75 8.45
CA HIS A 435 9.20 12.74 7.44
C HIS A 435 9.05 12.18 6.03
N ILE A 436 9.45 10.93 5.75
CA ILE A 436 9.26 10.30 4.43
C ILE A 436 8.33 9.10 4.51
N LYS A 437 7.45 9.07 5.52
CA LYS A 437 6.59 7.93 5.79
C LYS A 437 5.72 7.54 4.59
N GLN A 438 5.22 8.52 3.84
CA GLN A 438 4.47 8.29 2.61
C GLN A 438 5.31 7.57 1.53
N PHE A 439 6.63 7.81 1.46
CA PHE A 439 7.53 7.17 0.50
C PHE A 439 7.67 5.66 0.73
N LEU A 440 7.42 5.19 1.95
CA LEU A 440 7.44 3.77 2.28
C LEU A 440 6.40 2.98 1.48
N LEU A 441 5.34 3.60 0.95
CA LEU A 441 4.38 2.96 0.05
C LEU A 441 5.05 2.27 -1.15
N LEU A 442 6.18 2.80 -1.64
CA LEU A 442 6.92 2.23 -2.77
C LEU A 442 7.93 1.16 -2.37
N SER A 443 8.17 0.95 -1.07
CA SER A 443 9.10 -0.07 -0.57
C SER A 443 8.59 -1.48 -0.84
N LYS A 444 9.41 -2.32 -1.48
CA LYS A 444 9.06 -3.73 -1.71
C LYS A 444 9.22 -4.59 -0.44
N ARG A 445 10.04 -4.14 0.53
CA ARG A 445 10.37 -4.89 1.76
C ARG A 445 9.37 -4.65 2.89
N ARG A 446 8.66 -3.54 2.84
CA ARG A 446 7.77 -3.04 3.89
C ARG A 446 6.69 -4.03 4.32
N THR A 447 5.90 -4.58 3.39
CA THR A 447 4.79 -5.49 3.73
C THR A 447 5.29 -6.74 4.45
N ALA A 448 6.42 -7.30 4.00
CA ALA A 448 7.04 -8.45 4.66
C ALA A 448 7.51 -8.12 6.09
N LEU A 449 8.08 -6.93 6.30
CA LEU A 449 8.49 -6.47 7.62
C LEU A 449 7.31 -6.26 8.57
N ILE A 450 6.19 -5.69 8.09
CA ILE A 450 4.96 -5.54 8.88
C ILE A 450 4.45 -6.91 9.32
N THR A 451 4.31 -7.85 8.38
CA THR A 451 3.85 -9.21 8.67
C THR A 451 4.76 -9.91 9.68
N LEU A 452 6.09 -9.79 9.50
CA LEU A 452 7.07 -10.36 10.42
C LEU A 452 6.93 -9.77 11.83
N CYS A 453 6.87 -8.44 11.96
CA CYS A 453 6.74 -7.78 13.27
C CYS A 453 5.44 -8.17 13.99
N LEU A 454 4.33 -8.27 13.24
CA LEU A 454 3.05 -8.72 13.81
C LEU A 454 3.14 -10.17 14.28
N LYS A 455 3.75 -11.07 13.48
CA LYS A 455 3.95 -12.49 13.80
C LYS A 455 4.86 -12.67 15.03
N ASP A 456 5.99 -11.99 15.07
CA ASP A 456 6.97 -12.10 16.16
C ASP A 456 6.44 -11.61 17.51
N SER A 457 5.42 -10.75 17.49
CA SER A 457 4.77 -10.23 18.70
C SER A 457 3.49 -10.98 19.08
N GLU A 458 3.15 -12.06 18.37
CA GLU A 458 2.00 -12.89 18.66
C GLU A 458 2.12 -13.61 20.01
N THR A 459 0.97 -13.90 20.58
CA THR A 459 0.78 -14.66 21.82
C THR A 459 -0.33 -15.67 21.64
N SER A 460 -0.38 -16.65 22.53
CA SER A 460 -1.47 -17.61 22.55
C SER A 460 -2.79 -16.95 22.94
N LYS A 461 -3.88 -17.36 22.27
CA LYS A 461 -5.24 -16.98 22.67
C LYS A 461 -5.53 -17.40 24.12
N PRO A 462 -6.49 -16.77 24.81
CA PRO A 462 -6.92 -17.22 26.13
C PRO A 462 -7.49 -18.65 26.08
N ASN A 463 -7.35 -19.37 27.20
CA ASN A 463 -7.88 -20.73 27.36
C ASN A 463 -9.42 -20.73 27.28
N PHE A 464 -10.05 -19.72 27.87
CA PHE A 464 -11.49 -19.49 27.84
C PHE A 464 -11.76 -18.10 27.27
N MET A 465 -12.70 -18.00 26.33
CA MET A 465 -13.10 -16.72 25.78
C MET A 465 -14.09 -16.05 26.74
N PRO A 466 -13.91 -14.76 27.11
CA PRO A 466 -14.87 -14.07 27.95
C PRO A 466 -16.24 -13.99 27.29
N ARG A 467 -17.30 -14.28 28.05
CA ARG A 467 -18.68 -14.20 27.60
C ARG A 467 -19.37 -12.98 28.20
N LEU A 468 -19.88 -12.13 27.31
CA LEU A 468 -20.56 -10.89 27.64
C LEU A 468 -22.06 -11.02 27.47
N TYR A 469 -22.80 -10.37 28.37
CA TYR A 469 -24.25 -10.25 28.30
C TYR A 469 -24.60 -8.77 28.13
N ILE A 470 -25.07 -8.38 26.95
CA ILE A 470 -25.26 -6.97 26.57
C ILE A 470 -26.74 -6.66 26.45
N ASN A 471 -27.20 -5.60 27.09
CA ASN A 471 -28.56 -5.09 27.00
C ASN A 471 -28.61 -3.93 25.99
N ARG A 472 -29.03 -4.22 24.75
CA ARG A 472 -29.17 -3.21 23.69
C ARG A 472 -30.35 -2.26 23.90
N ARG A 473 -31.42 -2.71 24.55
CA ARG A 473 -32.58 -1.85 24.86
C ARG A 473 -32.16 -0.68 25.73
N LEU A 474 -31.38 -0.94 26.78
CA LEU A 474 -30.86 0.12 27.65
C LEU A 474 -29.87 1.05 26.92
N ALA A 475 -29.06 0.50 26.02
CA ALA A 475 -28.16 1.29 25.19
C ALA A 475 -28.92 2.21 24.21
N MET A 476 -30.01 1.71 23.62
CA MET A 476 -30.90 2.49 22.75
C MET A 476 -31.62 3.61 23.51
N GLU A 477 -32.17 3.31 24.70
CA GLU A 477 -32.77 4.32 25.58
C GLU A 477 -31.76 5.42 25.97
N HIS A 478 -30.51 5.04 26.26
CA HIS A 478 -29.42 6.00 26.51
C HIS A 478 -29.09 6.82 25.27
N ARG A 479 -29.02 6.20 24.10
CA ARG A 479 -28.71 6.88 22.84
C ARG A 479 -29.75 7.96 22.50
N ASP A 480 -31.02 7.68 22.73
CA ASP A 480 -32.12 8.62 22.49
C ASP A 480 -32.07 9.81 23.46
N ASN A 481 -31.67 9.57 24.71
CA ASN A 481 -31.53 10.64 25.71
C ASN A 481 -30.36 10.39 26.68
N PRO A 482 -29.13 10.78 26.30
CA PRO A 482 -27.94 10.53 27.12
C PRO A 482 -27.97 11.21 28.49
N ALA A 483 -28.82 12.23 28.68
CA ALA A 483 -28.95 12.94 29.95
C ALA A 483 -29.57 12.09 31.08
N LEU A 484 -30.28 11.00 30.74
CA LEU A 484 -30.91 10.11 31.73
C LEU A 484 -29.92 9.17 32.43
N ASP A 485 -28.78 8.90 31.80
CA ASP A 485 -27.67 8.14 32.39
C ASP A 485 -26.34 8.90 32.21
N PRO A 486 -26.06 9.91 33.05
CA PRO A 486 -24.81 10.66 32.98
C PRO A 486 -23.54 9.83 33.20
N SER A 487 -23.68 8.61 33.75
CA SER A 487 -22.56 7.68 33.94
C SER A 487 -22.22 6.87 32.69
N CYS A 488 -23.08 6.93 31.66
CA CYS A 488 -23.00 6.16 30.42
C CYS A 488 -22.93 4.64 30.62
N LYS A 489 -23.25 4.11 31.81
CA LYS A 489 -23.10 2.69 32.17
C LYS A 489 -23.94 1.76 31.28
N ASN A 490 -25.05 2.27 30.74
CA ASN A 490 -25.98 1.51 29.91
C ASN A 490 -25.56 1.41 28.44
N THR A 491 -24.53 2.15 28.01
CA THR A 491 -24.00 2.04 26.64
C THR A 491 -23.40 0.66 26.39
N VAL A 492 -23.46 0.18 25.15
CA VAL A 492 -22.80 -1.08 24.75
C VAL A 492 -21.30 -0.99 25.04
N PHE A 493 -20.67 0.15 24.74
CA PHE A 493 -19.27 0.41 25.05
C PHE A 493 -18.94 0.16 26.52
N MET A 494 -19.71 0.72 27.45
CA MET A 494 -19.46 0.55 28.88
C MET A 494 -19.76 -0.87 29.36
N GLN A 495 -20.83 -1.49 28.85
CA GLN A 495 -21.16 -2.89 29.16
C GLN A 495 -20.02 -3.84 28.73
N VAL A 496 -19.43 -3.62 27.55
CA VAL A 496 -18.28 -4.42 27.05
C VAL A 496 -17.02 -4.10 27.87
N TYR A 497 -16.72 -2.82 28.08
CA TYR A 497 -15.53 -2.41 28.83
C TYR A 497 -15.49 -2.98 30.25
N GLU A 498 -16.61 -2.89 30.97
CA GLU A 498 -16.74 -3.42 32.33
C GLU A 498 -16.80 -4.96 32.32
N GLY A 499 -17.49 -5.56 31.35
CA GLY A 499 -17.64 -7.01 31.24
C GLY A 499 -16.35 -7.75 30.87
N LEU A 500 -15.39 -7.07 30.25
CA LEU A 500 -14.07 -7.63 29.92
C LEU A 500 -13.01 -7.37 31.01
N LYS A 501 -13.36 -6.70 32.11
CA LYS A 501 -12.42 -6.55 33.22
C LYS A 501 -12.15 -7.93 33.85
N PRO A 502 -10.88 -8.24 34.19
CA PRO A 502 -10.56 -9.46 34.91
C PRO A 502 -11.39 -9.59 36.18
N SER A 503 -12.09 -10.72 36.31
CA SER A 503 -12.97 -11.00 37.44
C SER A 503 -12.17 -11.46 38.66
N GLU A 504 -11.02 -12.08 38.42
CA GLU A 504 -10.10 -12.58 39.43
C GLU A 504 -8.78 -11.81 39.46
N LYS A 505 -8.15 -11.74 40.65
CA LYS A 505 -6.90 -11.00 40.88
C LYS A 505 -5.71 -11.50 40.03
N TYR A 506 -5.76 -12.74 39.53
CA TYR A 506 -4.69 -13.37 38.74
C TYR A 506 -5.01 -13.48 37.25
N GLU A 507 -6.25 -13.17 36.86
CA GLU A 507 -6.67 -13.16 35.47
C GLU A 507 -6.06 -11.93 34.79
N LYS A 508 -5.38 -12.16 33.66
CA LYS A 508 -4.74 -11.08 32.90
C LYS A 508 -5.76 -10.46 31.94
N PRO A 509 -5.72 -9.14 31.73
CA PRO A 509 -6.46 -8.52 30.63
C PRO A 509 -6.12 -9.18 29.29
N LEU A 510 -7.09 -9.20 28.38
CA LEU A 510 -6.87 -9.64 27.01
C LEU A 510 -5.80 -8.76 26.35
N ASP A 511 -4.82 -9.38 25.69
CA ASP A 511 -3.75 -8.65 25.02
C ASP A 511 -3.95 -8.51 23.52
N TYR A 512 -4.94 -9.20 22.94
CA TYR A 512 -5.36 -9.12 21.54
C TYR A 512 -4.25 -9.37 20.51
N ARG A 513 -3.13 -9.98 20.92
CA ARG A 513 -1.96 -10.27 20.06
C ARG A 513 -2.03 -11.68 19.49
N TRP A 514 -3.21 -12.16 19.12
CA TRP A 514 -3.40 -13.56 18.75
C TRP A 514 -3.19 -13.79 17.25
N PRO A 515 -2.92 -15.04 16.82
CA PRO A 515 -2.86 -15.39 15.41
C PRO A 515 -4.15 -15.02 14.65
N LEU A 516 -4.01 -14.61 13.38
CA LEU A 516 -5.12 -14.13 12.52
C LEU A 516 -6.33 -15.07 12.42
N ARG A 517 -6.15 -16.38 12.65
CA ARG A 517 -7.24 -17.37 12.67
C ARG A 517 -8.20 -17.22 13.86
N TYR A 518 -7.83 -16.44 14.87
CA TYR A 518 -8.65 -16.15 16.05
C TYR A 518 -9.10 -14.69 16.01
N ASP A 519 -10.09 -14.41 15.16
CA ASP A 519 -10.62 -13.07 14.92
C ASP A 519 -11.81 -12.70 15.82
N GLN A 520 -12.27 -13.61 16.68
CA GLN A 520 -13.27 -13.34 17.72
C GLN A 520 -12.61 -13.01 19.07
N TRP A 521 -12.89 -11.83 19.62
CA TRP A 521 -12.25 -11.33 20.86
C TRP A 521 -13.05 -11.58 22.13
N TRP A 522 -14.36 -11.80 22.01
CA TRP A 522 -15.26 -12.19 23.09
C TRP A 522 -16.47 -12.94 22.53
N GLU A 523 -17.17 -13.68 23.38
CA GLU A 523 -18.51 -14.21 23.10
C GLU A 523 -19.55 -13.17 23.53
N CYS A 524 -20.58 -12.95 22.72
CA CYS A 524 -21.62 -11.97 23.00
C CYS A 524 -23.00 -12.63 23.02
N LYS A 525 -23.78 -12.33 24.07
CA LYS A 525 -25.21 -12.65 24.17
C LYS A 525 -25.99 -11.36 24.43
N PHE A 526 -26.90 -11.01 23.53
CA PHE A 526 -27.80 -9.89 23.74
C PHE A 526 -28.96 -10.35 24.63
N ILE A 527 -29.23 -9.60 25.69
CA ILE A 527 -30.31 -9.91 26.63
C ILE A 527 -31.63 -9.73 25.87
N SER A 528 -32.55 -10.69 25.98
CA SER A 528 -33.86 -10.70 25.30
C SER A 528 -33.82 -10.74 23.76
N GLU A 529 -32.69 -11.06 23.15
CA GLU A 529 -32.55 -11.32 21.70
C GLU A 529 -32.05 -12.75 21.46
N GLY A 530 -32.67 -13.48 20.54
CA GLY A 530 -32.30 -14.87 20.24
C GLY A 530 -31.09 -14.96 19.29
N ILE A 531 -29.88 -14.76 19.81
CA ILE A 531 -28.67 -15.01 19.02
C ILE A 531 -28.40 -16.52 18.94
N ILE A 532 -28.45 -17.06 17.72
CA ILE A 532 -28.17 -18.48 17.45
C ILE A 532 -26.65 -18.76 17.38
N ASP A 533 -25.84 -17.80 16.92
CA ASP A 533 -24.41 -17.97 16.63
C ASP A 533 -23.49 -16.95 17.33
N GLN A 534 -22.34 -17.42 17.82
CA GLN A 534 -21.38 -16.65 18.64
C GLN A 534 -20.63 -15.57 17.84
N GLY A 535 -20.44 -15.75 16.54
CA GLY A 535 -19.68 -14.81 15.70
C GLY A 535 -20.45 -13.54 15.33
N GLY A 536 -21.76 -13.65 15.08
CA GLY A 536 -22.63 -12.51 14.74
C GLY A 536 -22.75 -11.50 15.88
N GLY A 537 -23.05 -11.97 17.09
CA GLY A 537 -23.19 -11.11 18.27
C GLY A 537 -21.92 -10.32 18.60
N PHE A 538 -20.74 -10.91 18.38
CA PHE A 538 -19.47 -10.23 18.52
C PHE A 538 -19.32 -9.06 17.54
N ARG A 539 -19.52 -9.30 16.24
CA ARG A 539 -19.43 -8.26 15.20
C ARG A 539 -20.43 -7.13 15.43
N ASP A 540 -21.65 -7.47 15.81
CA ASP A 540 -22.64 -6.45 16.04
C ASP A 540 -22.32 -5.63 17.30
N SER A 541 -21.74 -6.22 18.35
CA SER A 541 -21.30 -5.47 19.53
C SER A 541 -20.21 -4.44 19.20
N ILE A 542 -19.26 -4.76 18.32
CA ILE A 542 -18.25 -3.79 17.83
C ILE A 542 -18.91 -2.70 17.00
N THR A 543 -19.91 -3.07 16.18
CA THR A 543 -20.65 -2.11 15.35
C THR A 543 -21.44 -1.13 16.20
N ASP A 544 -22.10 -1.60 17.26
CA ASP A 544 -22.82 -0.76 18.21
C ASP A 544 -21.87 0.16 18.97
N MET A 545 -20.73 -0.35 19.43
CA MET A 545 -19.68 0.48 20.03
C MET A 545 -19.18 1.56 19.06
N SER A 546 -18.99 1.23 17.78
CA SER A 546 -18.57 2.18 16.75
C SER A 546 -19.59 3.30 16.58
N GLU A 547 -20.88 2.96 16.54
CA GLU A 547 -21.98 3.93 16.42
C GLU A 547 -22.17 4.77 17.69
N GLU A 548 -21.84 4.25 18.87
CA GLU A 548 -21.83 5.03 20.12
C GLU A 548 -20.62 5.97 20.22
N LEU A 549 -19.45 5.56 19.72
CA LEU A 549 -18.23 6.38 19.73
C LEU A 549 -18.26 7.49 18.69
N CYS A 550 -18.75 7.19 17.49
CA CYS A 550 -18.83 8.11 16.36
C CYS A 550 -20.16 7.90 15.62
N PRO A 551 -21.28 8.48 16.12
CA PRO A 551 -22.59 8.33 15.48
C PRO A 551 -22.58 8.72 14.01
N SER A 552 -23.17 7.88 13.16
CA SER A 552 -23.19 8.09 11.71
C SER A 552 -24.12 9.24 11.29
N SER A 553 -25.14 9.53 12.09
CA SER A 553 -26.10 10.63 11.84
C SER A 553 -25.75 11.87 12.66
N ALA A 554 -25.79 13.03 12.00
CA ALA A 554 -25.60 14.34 12.64
C ALA A 554 -26.73 14.71 13.61
N ASP A 555 -27.92 14.14 13.45
CA ASP A 555 -29.09 14.43 14.28
C ASP A 555 -29.11 13.60 15.59
N THR A 556 -28.35 12.50 15.63
CA THR A 556 -28.25 11.66 16.83
C THR A 556 -27.42 12.37 17.90
N PRO A 557 -27.85 12.44 19.17
CA PRO A 557 -27.01 12.92 20.26
C PRO A 557 -25.71 12.09 20.37
N VAL A 558 -24.60 12.72 20.76
CA VAL A 558 -23.36 11.98 21.02
C VAL A 558 -23.50 11.25 22.37
N PRO A 559 -23.54 9.90 22.41
CA PRO A 559 -23.92 9.18 23.62
C PRO A 559 -22.76 8.96 24.60
N LEU A 560 -21.51 9.12 24.14
CA LEU A 560 -20.29 8.93 24.93
C LEU A 560 -19.46 10.23 24.99
N PRO A 561 -18.80 10.53 26.12
CA PRO A 561 -18.07 11.78 26.29
C PRO A 561 -16.66 11.77 25.65
N PHE A 562 -16.26 10.67 24.99
CA PHE A 562 -14.88 10.48 24.50
C PHE A 562 -14.58 11.23 23.20
N PHE A 563 -15.59 11.47 22.37
CA PHE A 563 -15.41 12.17 21.10
C PHE A 563 -16.43 13.29 20.99
N VAL A 564 -16.04 14.38 20.35
CA VAL A 564 -16.91 15.51 20.02
C VAL A 564 -16.88 15.74 18.52
N ARG A 565 -17.95 16.34 18.02
CA ARG A 565 -18.08 16.71 16.60
C ARG A 565 -17.01 17.73 16.22
N THR A 566 -16.57 17.70 14.97
CA THR A 566 -15.71 18.77 14.43
C THR A 566 -16.47 20.10 14.43
N CYS A 567 -15.76 21.22 14.55
CA CYS A 567 -16.35 22.56 14.48
C CYS A 567 -16.99 22.82 13.10
N ASN A 568 -16.46 22.21 12.04
CA ASN A 568 -17.03 22.22 10.70
C ASN A 568 -18.47 21.66 10.65
N GLN A 569 -18.77 20.63 11.44
CA GLN A 569 -20.13 20.08 11.54
C GLN A 569 -21.10 21.11 12.11
N GLY A 570 -20.74 21.74 13.25
CA GLY A 570 -21.57 22.75 13.90
C GLY A 570 -21.79 24.01 13.06
N SER A 571 -20.79 24.37 12.24
CA SER A 571 -20.85 25.54 11.35
C SER A 571 -21.49 25.25 9.99
N GLY A 572 -21.77 23.98 9.67
CA GLY A 572 -22.30 23.57 8.36
C GLY A 572 -21.39 23.85 7.16
N THR A 573 -20.09 24.05 7.39
CA THR A 573 -19.10 24.50 6.38
C THR A 573 -17.80 23.70 6.50
N GLY A 574 -17.05 23.56 5.41
CA GLY A 574 -15.75 22.87 5.38
C GLY A 574 -15.84 21.37 5.06
N GLU A 575 -14.69 20.71 5.09
CA GLU A 575 -14.53 19.26 4.90
C GLU A 575 -14.79 18.49 6.22
N ALA A 576 -14.86 17.15 6.17
CA ALA A 576 -14.97 16.30 7.36
C ALA A 576 -16.14 16.69 8.31
N ARG A 577 -17.28 17.05 7.71
CA ARG A 577 -18.50 17.48 8.42
C ARG A 577 -19.18 16.36 9.21
N ASP A 578 -18.87 15.11 8.92
CA ASP A 578 -19.45 13.94 9.58
C ASP A 578 -18.39 13.21 10.42
N MET A 579 -17.38 13.95 10.91
CA MET A 579 -16.25 13.40 11.65
C MET A 579 -16.18 13.93 13.08
N TYR A 580 -15.39 13.24 13.88
CA TYR A 580 -15.23 13.46 15.30
C TYR A 580 -13.76 13.63 15.69
N VAL A 581 -13.51 14.40 16.74
CA VAL A 581 -12.20 14.57 17.36
C VAL A 581 -12.26 14.17 18.84
N PRO A 582 -11.17 13.67 19.45
CA PRO A 582 -11.20 13.32 20.87
C PRO A 582 -11.55 14.54 21.72
N ASN A 583 -12.41 14.35 22.71
CA ASN A 583 -12.86 15.42 23.59
C ASN A 583 -11.70 15.93 24.48
N PRO A 584 -11.23 17.18 24.31
CA PRO A 584 -10.10 17.71 25.08
C PRO A 584 -10.37 17.77 26.60
N SER A 585 -11.62 17.91 27.02
CA SER A 585 -12.02 17.92 28.44
C SER A 585 -12.19 16.53 29.07
N CYS A 586 -12.31 15.46 28.27
CA CYS A 586 -12.47 14.12 28.82
C CYS A 586 -11.11 13.58 29.30
N LYS A 587 -11.00 13.28 30.60
CA LYS A 587 -9.77 12.76 31.24
C LYS A 587 -9.81 11.26 31.55
N GLU A 588 -10.75 10.54 30.93
CA GLU A 588 -10.89 9.08 31.11
C GLU A 588 -9.87 8.30 30.27
N PHE A 589 -8.58 8.56 30.51
CA PHE A 589 -7.46 8.04 29.70
C PHE A 589 -7.42 6.51 29.60
N ALA A 590 -7.84 5.79 30.66
CA ALA A 590 -7.92 4.32 30.62
C ALA A 590 -8.92 3.80 29.57
N LYS A 591 -9.97 4.55 29.27
CA LYS A 591 -10.96 4.20 28.24
C LYS A 591 -10.46 4.54 26.83
N TYR A 592 -9.78 5.68 26.67
CA TYR A 592 -9.05 5.98 25.43
C TYR A 592 -7.97 4.95 25.12
N GLU A 593 -7.23 4.52 26.15
CA GLU A 593 -6.24 3.46 26.02
C GLU A 593 -6.89 2.13 25.61
N TRP A 594 -8.06 1.81 26.14
CA TRP A 594 -8.78 0.62 25.69
C TRP A 594 -9.31 0.76 24.25
N ILE A 595 -9.83 1.92 23.84
CA ILE A 595 -10.16 2.20 22.42
C ILE A 595 -8.94 1.91 21.54
N GLY A 596 -7.76 2.40 21.95
CA GLY A 596 -6.49 2.10 21.29
C GLY A 596 -6.17 0.61 21.18
N GLN A 597 -6.41 -0.17 22.23
CA GLN A 597 -6.22 -1.64 22.19
C GLN A 597 -7.16 -2.29 21.18
N ILE A 598 -8.44 -1.88 21.14
CA ILE A 598 -9.41 -2.40 20.17
C ILE A 598 -9.03 -2.00 18.73
N MET A 599 -8.49 -0.79 18.51
CA MET A 599 -7.90 -0.40 17.22
C MET A 599 -6.76 -1.34 16.82
N GLY A 600 -5.89 -1.71 17.76
CA GLY A 600 -4.80 -2.65 17.52
C GLY A 600 -5.27 -4.07 17.24
N ALA A 601 -6.35 -4.50 17.90
CA ALA A 601 -7.00 -5.78 17.64
C ALA A 601 -7.60 -5.81 16.23
N ALA A 602 -8.28 -4.72 15.81
CA ALA A 602 -8.82 -4.57 14.46
C ALA A 602 -7.70 -4.62 13.39
N LEU A 603 -6.58 -3.93 13.63
CA LEU A 603 -5.43 -3.93 12.72
C LEU A 603 -4.86 -5.33 12.48
N ARG A 604 -4.81 -6.17 13.52
CA ARG A 604 -4.36 -7.57 13.46
C ARG A 604 -5.40 -8.51 12.86
N GLY A 605 -6.68 -8.21 13.07
CA GLY A 605 -7.81 -9.06 12.73
C GLY A 605 -8.43 -8.77 11.38
N LYS A 606 -9.65 -9.28 11.20
CA LYS A 606 -10.49 -9.04 10.01
C LYS A 606 -11.72 -8.18 10.32
N GLU A 607 -11.94 -7.87 11.59
CA GLU A 607 -13.05 -7.05 12.06
C GLU A 607 -12.62 -5.59 12.21
N PHE A 608 -13.59 -4.69 12.05
CA PHE A 608 -13.33 -3.25 12.01
C PHE A 608 -13.96 -2.53 13.19
N LEU A 609 -13.21 -1.61 13.78
CA LEU A 609 -13.73 -0.59 14.68
C LEU A 609 -13.90 0.69 13.86
N VAL A 610 -15.13 1.00 13.46
CA VAL A 610 -15.39 2.10 12.53
C VAL A 610 -15.41 3.42 13.29
N LEU A 611 -14.33 4.18 13.19
CA LEU A 611 -14.22 5.52 13.76
C LEU A 611 -14.16 6.57 12.64
N ALA A 612 -15.05 7.55 12.69
CA ALA A 612 -15.10 8.65 11.73
C ALA A 612 -14.20 9.80 12.21
N LEU A 613 -12.88 9.61 12.14
CA LEU A 613 -11.89 10.60 12.59
C LEU A 613 -11.21 11.28 11.39
N PRO A 614 -10.90 12.59 11.46
CA PRO A 614 -10.17 13.26 10.40
C PRO A 614 -8.71 12.80 10.35
N GLY A 615 -8.07 12.93 9.18
CA GLY A 615 -6.65 12.61 8.98
C GLY A 615 -5.72 13.26 10.01
N PHE A 616 -6.09 14.44 10.54
CA PHE A 616 -5.40 15.09 11.66
C PHE A 616 -5.21 14.19 12.89
N VAL A 617 -6.22 13.39 13.25
CA VAL A 617 -6.14 12.48 14.41
C VAL A 617 -5.31 11.24 14.05
N TRP A 618 -5.55 10.66 12.88
CA TRP A 618 -4.81 9.48 12.40
C TRP A 618 -3.31 9.74 12.26
N LYS A 619 -2.92 10.91 11.73
CA LYS A 619 -1.51 11.32 11.64
C LYS A 619 -0.84 11.35 13.00
N GLN A 620 -1.50 11.91 14.01
CA GLN A 620 -0.94 11.93 15.37
C GLN A 620 -0.81 10.53 15.97
N LEU A 621 -1.77 9.63 15.71
CA LEU A 621 -1.69 8.22 16.14
C LEU A 621 -0.52 7.47 15.49
N THR A 622 -0.20 7.75 14.23
CA THR A 622 0.96 7.16 13.52
C THR A 622 2.27 7.91 13.76
N GLY A 623 2.26 9.03 14.51
CA GLY A 623 3.43 9.86 14.73
C GLY A 623 3.87 10.69 13.51
N GLU A 624 2.98 10.87 12.53
CA GLU A 624 3.16 11.82 11.42
C GLU A 624 2.95 13.26 11.89
N GLU A 625 3.65 14.19 11.28
CA GLU A 625 3.50 15.62 11.60
C GLU A 625 2.19 16.17 11.05
N VAL A 626 1.53 16.99 11.89
CA VAL A 626 0.32 17.73 11.52
C VAL A 626 0.65 19.20 11.31
N SER A 627 0.00 19.81 10.31
CA SER A 627 0.20 21.19 9.92
C SER A 627 -1.09 22.00 10.04
N TRP A 628 -0.97 23.23 10.58
CA TRP A 628 -2.10 24.15 10.73
C TRP A 628 -2.84 24.41 9.41
N ASN A 629 -2.11 24.78 8.36
CA ASN A 629 -2.70 25.19 7.08
C ASN A 629 -3.30 24.02 6.28
N LYS A 630 -2.89 22.78 6.59
CA LYS A 630 -3.23 21.59 5.79
C LYS A 630 -4.23 20.68 6.47
N ASP A 631 -4.01 20.38 7.74
CA ASP A 631 -4.76 19.34 8.44
C ASP A 631 -5.88 19.92 9.31
N PHE A 632 -5.65 21.12 9.88
CA PHE A 632 -6.63 21.76 10.76
C PHE A 632 -7.91 22.29 10.05
N PRO A 633 -7.91 22.64 8.74
CA PRO A 633 -9.15 23.00 8.05
C PRO A 633 -10.21 21.90 8.05
N ALA A 634 -9.83 20.63 8.19
CA ALA A 634 -10.77 19.51 8.34
C ALA A 634 -11.49 19.51 9.71
N ILE A 635 -10.97 20.25 10.70
CA ILE A 635 -11.58 20.38 12.03
C ILE A 635 -12.36 21.68 12.12
N ASP A 636 -11.72 22.80 11.75
CA ASP A 636 -12.26 24.14 11.91
C ASP A 636 -11.76 25.10 10.81
N SER A 637 -12.39 24.97 9.64
CA SER A 637 -12.08 25.80 8.46
C SER A 637 -12.42 27.28 8.67
N VAL A 638 -13.38 27.59 9.54
CA VAL A 638 -13.78 28.97 9.85
C VAL A 638 -12.69 29.66 10.66
N LEU A 639 -12.15 28.99 11.69
CA LEU A 639 -11.05 29.53 12.49
C LEU A 639 -9.78 29.73 11.65
N VAL A 640 -9.45 28.77 10.79
CA VAL A 640 -8.27 28.90 9.90
C VAL A 640 -8.40 30.17 9.05
N LYS A 641 -9.52 30.35 8.35
CA LYS A 641 -9.78 31.54 7.52
C LYS A 641 -9.80 32.83 8.34
N LEU A 642 -10.32 32.79 9.58
CA LEU A 642 -10.32 33.94 10.48
C LEU A 642 -8.90 34.38 10.81
N LEU A 643 -8.00 33.44 11.16
CA LEU A 643 -6.61 33.77 11.49
C LEU A 643 -5.82 34.24 10.26
N GLU A 644 -6.01 33.61 9.09
CA GLU A 644 -5.40 34.07 7.82
C GLU A 644 -5.83 35.50 7.47
N MET A 645 -7.12 35.79 7.64
CA MET A 645 -7.68 37.13 7.42
C MET A 645 -7.14 38.15 8.42
N MET A 646 -6.91 37.74 9.67
CA MET A 646 -6.32 38.57 10.71
C MET A 646 -4.83 38.84 10.47
N GLU A 647 -4.10 37.90 9.89
CA GLU A 647 -2.68 38.01 9.56
C GLU A 647 -2.43 39.15 8.55
N GLY A 648 -3.19 39.14 7.46
CA GLY A 648 -3.11 40.10 6.35
C GLY A 648 -3.87 41.42 6.57
N MET A 649 -4.52 41.59 7.72
CA MET A 649 -5.35 42.77 8.01
C MET A 649 -4.50 44.02 8.28
N ASP A 650 -4.98 45.18 7.83
CA ASP A 650 -4.43 46.48 8.24
C ASP A 650 -4.89 46.87 9.65
N LYS A 651 -4.21 47.86 10.24
CA LYS A 651 -4.45 48.28 11.63
C LYS A 651 -5.85 48.82 11.86
N GLU A 652 -6.37 49.64 10.95
CA GLU A 652 -7.67 50.31 11.10
C GLU A 652 -8.79 49.27 11.07
N THR A 653 -8.72 48.33 10.13
CA THR A 653 -9.68 47.21 10.05
C THR A 653 -9.62 46.30 11.27
N PHE A 654 -8.43 46.04 11.82
CA PHE A 654 -8.26 45.21 13.03
C PHE A 654 -8.88 45.87 14.26
N GLU A 655 -8.57 47.14 14.49
CA GLU A 655 -9.14 47.89 15.61
C GLU A 655 -10.65 48.03 15.48
N PHE A 656 -11.18 48.19 14.27
CA PHE A 656 -12.62 48.22 14.02
C PHE A 656 -13.31 46.88 14.31
N LYS A 657 -12.73 45.75 13.88
CA LYS A 657 -13.35 44.41 14.04
C LYS A 657 -13.14 43.79 15.41
N PHE A 658 -12.01 44.05 16.05
CA PHE A 658 -11.57 43.33 17.25
C PHE A 658 -11.22 44.23 18.43
N GLY A 659 -11.14 45.56 18.22
CA GLY A 659 -10.70 46.52 19.23
C GLY A 659 -11.56 46.48 20.48
N ASN A 660 -10.97 45.97 21.57
CA ASN A 660 -11.56 45.76 22.90
C ASN A 660 -12.44 44.51 23.09
N GLU A 661 -12.64 43.68 22.06
CA GLU A 661 -13.41 42.42 22.17
C GLU A 661 -12.52 41.18 22.16
N LEU A 662 -11.45 41.19 21.35
CA LEU A 662 -10.54 40.05 21.25
C LEU A 662 -9.61 40.01 22.47
N THR A 663 -9.73 38.94 23.26
CA THR A 663 -8.86 38.67 24.41
C THR A 663 -7.93 37.49 24.11
N TYR A 664 -6.92 37.25 24.94
CA TYR A 664 -6.05 36.09 24.82
C TYR A 664 -6.75 34.80 25.29
N THR A 665 -7.84 34.47 24.61
CA THR A 665 -8.66 33.27 24.83
C THR A 665 -8.98 32.61 23.49
N THR A 666 -9.30 31.32 23.52
CA THR A 666 -9.81 30.59 22.35
C THR A 666 -10.84 29.55 22.79
N VAL A 667 -11.73 29.16 21.87
CA VAL A 667 -12.73 28.12 22.10
C VAL A 667 -12.22 26.82 21.51
N LEU A 668 -12.20 25.76 22.32
CA LEU A 668 -11.79 24.41 21.91
C LEU A 668 -12.92 23.65 21.21
N SER A 669 -12.63 22.44 20.71
CA SER A 669 -13.59 21.67 19.90
C SER A 669 -14.79 21.15 20.72
N ASP A 670 -14.65 21.05 22.03
CA ASP A 670 -15.73 20.75 22.98
C ASP A 670 -16.49 22.00 23.46
N GLN A 671 -16.28 23.15 22.82
CA GLN A 671 -16.86 24.46 23.17
C GLN A 671 -16.35 25.06 24.49
N CYS A 672 -15.32 24.49 25.11
CA CYS A 672 -14.71 25.09 26.30
C CYS A 672 -13.82 26.28 25.92
N MET A 673 -13.98 27.40 26.63
CA MET A 673 -13.09 28.57 26.50
C MET A 673 -11.84 28.37 27.36
N VAL A 674 -10.66 28.56 26.77
CA VAL A 674 -9.37 28.48 27.46
C VAL A 674 -8.55 29.76 27.30
N GLU A 675 -7.75 30.08 28.31
CA GLU A 675 -6.81 31.20 28.26
C GLU A 675 -5.51 30.79 27.55
N LEU A 676 -5.02 31.64 26.65
CA LEU A 676 -3.77 31.43 25.90
C LEU A 676 -2.52 31.87 26.67
N ILE A 677 -2.71 32.80 27.60
CA ILE A 677 -1.72 33.32 28.54
C ILE A 677 -2.36 33.44 29.94
N PRO A 678 -1.59 33.47 31.03
CA PRO A 678 -2.14 33.70 32.37
C PRO A 678 -2.92 35.02 32.46
N GLY A 679 -4.20 34.97 32.83
CA GLY A 679 -5.07 36.15 32.88
C GLY A 679 -5.50 36.63 31.49
N GLY A 680 -5.43 35.75 30.49
CA GLY A 680 -5.71 36.06 29.09
C GLY A 680 -7.13 36.56 28.85
N SER A 681 -8.11 36.09 29.64
CA SER A 681 -9.51 36.55 29.57
C SER A 681 -9.71 38.04 29.83
N ARG A 682 -8.74 38.71 30.47
CA ARG A 682 -8.79 40.15 30.79
C ARG A 682 -7.80 40.97 29.96
N THR A 683 -7.01 40.32 29.11
CA THR A 683 -5.96 40.95 28.33
C THR A 683 -6.42 41.07 26.90
N VAL A 684 -6.62 42.30 26.43
CA VAL A 684 -7.03 42.59 25.04
C VAL A 684 -5.85 42.43 24.10
N VAL A 685 -6.08 41.80 22.95
CA VAL A 685 -5.09 41.63 21.88
C VAL A 685 -4.99 42.93 21.08
N ARG A 686 -3.78 43.48 20.96
CA ARG A 686 -3.52 44.67 20.13
C ARG A 686 -3.06 44.26 18.73
N TYR A 687 -3.13 45.19 17.78
CA TYR A 687 -2.72 44.94 16.39
C TYR A 687 -1.27 44.48 16.28
N GLU A 688 -0.37 45.10 17.05
CA GLU A 688 1.04 44.73 17.17
C GLU A 688 1.26 43.29 17.68
N ASP A 689 0.36 42.79 18.54
CA ASP A 689 0.48 41.47 19.16
C ASP A 689 -0.25 40.35 18.39
N ARG A 690 -0.94 40.68 17.29
CA ARG A 690 -1.82 39.74 16.57
C ARG A 690 -1.08 38.49 16.10
N GLN A 691 0.18 38.61 15.70
CA GLN A 691 1.00 37.48 15.22
C GLN A 691 1.28 36.49 16.35
N ASP A 692 1.56 36.99 17.56
CA ASP A 692 1.74 36.14 18.73
C ASP A 692 0.42 35.51 19.16
N PHE A 693 -0.69 36.24 19.11
CA PHE A 693 -2.01 35.67 19.34
C PHE A 693 -2.33 34.53 18.36
N ILE A 694 -2.13 34.73 17.05
CA ILE A 694 -2.30 33.68 16.02
C ILE A 694 -1.50 32.45 16.41
N ARG A 695 -0.20 32.61 16.66
CA ARG A 695 0.69 31.51 17.03
C ARG A 695 0.23 30.77 18.29
N LEU A 696 -0.27 31.49 19.30
CA LEU A 696 -0.79 30.88 20.52
C LEU A 696 -2.09 30.11 20.29
N VAL A 697 -3.03 30.65 19.51
CA VAL A 697 -4.26 29.95 19.11
C VAL A 697 -3.91 28.68 18.34
N GLN A 698 -3.06 28.78 17.32
CA GLN A 698 -2.60 27.63 16.53
C GLN A 698 -2.00 26.55 17.44
N LYS A 699 -1.10 26.95 18.35
CA LYS A 699 -0.48 26.01 19.29
C LYS A 699 -1.50 25.36 20.21
N ALA A 700 -2.44 26.12 20.78
CA ALA A 700 -3.46 25.59 21.69
C ALA A 700 -4.37 24.58 20.97
N ARG A 701 -4.89 24.96 19.80
CA ARG A 701 -5.82 24.15 19.02
C ARG A 701 -5.17 22.90 18.41
N LEU A 702 -3.92 22.98 17.94
CA LEU A 702 -3.18 21.79 17.46
C LEU A 702 -2.86 20.78 18.56
N ASN A 703 -2.77 21.22 19.82
CA ASN A 703 -2.42 20.35 20.96
C ASN A 703 -3.61 20.04 21.87
N GLU A 704 -4.83 20.42 21.49
CA GLU A 704 -5.98 20.41 22.41
C GLU A 704 -6.29 19.01 22.97
N SER A 705 -6.14 17.97 22.13
CA SER A 705 -6.48 16.59 22.48
C SER A 705 -5.26 15.66 22.57
N LYS A 706 -4.07 16.25 22.81
CA LYS A 706 -2.79 15.52 22.78
C LYS A 706 -2.73 14.40 23.82
N GLU A 707 -3.29 14.60 25.01
CA GLU A 707 -3.29 13.60 26.07
C GLU A 707 -4.21 12.41 25.74
N GLN A 708 -5.38 12.67 25.16
CA GLN A 708 -6.34 11.66 24.73
C GLN A 708 -5.77 10.81 23.59
N ILE A 709 -5.15 11.46 22.61
CA ILE A 709 -4.49 10.77 21.49
C ILE A 709 -3.30 9.95 21.99
N ALA A 710 -2.50 10.48 22.93
CA ALA A 710 -1.40 9.72 23.54
C ALA A 710 -1.90 8.48 24.29
N ALA A 711 -3.04 8.56 24.98
CA ALA A 711 -3.66 7.40 25.63
C ALA A 711 -4.12 6.36 24.59
N MET A 712 -4.79 6.77 23.52
CA MET A 712 -5.17 5.88 22.41
C MET A 712 -3.93 5.22 21.77
N GLN A 713 -2.88 5.99 21.51
CA GLN A 713 -1.63 5.47 20.95
C GLN A 713 -0.97 4.46 21.90
N ALA A 714 -0.94 4.74 23.21
CA ALA A 714 -0.42 3.79 24.21
C ALA A 714 -1.19 2.47 24.21
N GLY A 715 -2.51 2.54 24.05
CA GLY A 715 -3.37 1.38 23.87
C GLY A 715 -3.07 0.58 22.61
N LEU A 716 -2.93 1.28 21.49
CA LEU A 716 -2.57 0.69 20.20
C LEU A 716 -1.23 -0.04 20.29
N LEU A 717 -0.24 0.57 20.95
CA LEU A 717 1.11 0.01 21.15
C LEU A 717 1.17 -1.19 22.12
N LYS A 718 0.14 -1.41 22.94
CA LYS A 718 0.02 -2.65 23.74
C LYS A 718 -0.28 -3.87 22.86
N VAL A 719 -0.91 -3.65 21.70
CA VAL A 719 -1.33 -4.72 20.79
C VAL A 719 -0.44 -4.78 19.56
N VAL A 720 -0.03 -3.64 19.01
CA VAL A 720 0.72 -3.54 17.75
C VAL A 720 2.12 -3.00 18.04
N PRO A 721 3.20 -3.65 17.58
CA PRO A 721 4.56 -3.14 17.78
C PRO A 721 4.75 -1.76 17.15
N GLN A 722 5.55 -0.91 17.80
CA GLN A 722 5.92 0.43 17.29
C GLN A 722 6.44 0.38 15.85
N ALA A 723 7.27 -0.61 15.53
CA ALA A 723 7.80 -0.87 14.20
C ALA A 723 6.72 -0.96 13.11
N VAL A 724 5.56 -1.56 13.43
CA VAL A 724 4.44 -1.69 12.49
C VAL A 724 3.77 -0.34 12.28
N LEU A 725 3.53 0.43 13.36
CA LEU A 725 2.95 1.77 13.25
C LEU A 725 3.86 2.71 12.47
N ASP A 726 5.18 2.62 12.65
CA ASP A 726 6.14 3.44 11.91
C ASP A 726 6.15 3.12 10.42
N LEU A 727 5.97 1.84 10.07
CA LEU A 727 5.90 1.41 8.69
C LEU A 727 4.57 1.78 8.02
N LEU A 728 3.45 1.88 8.74
CA LEU A 728 2.12 2.17 8.20
C LEU A 728 1.86 3.67 8.03
N THR A 729 1.38 4.13 6.86
CA THR A 729 0.87 5.50 6.76
C THR A 729 -0.44 5.64 7.55
N TRP A 730 -0.83 6.87 7.89
CA TRP A 730 -2.09 7.13 8.59
C TRP A 730 -3.31 6.61 7.83
N GLN A 731 -3.31 6.68 6.50
CA GLN A 731 -4.39 6.16 5.66
C GLN A 731 -4.51 4.64 5.75
N GLU A 732 -3.38 3.93 5.80
CA GLU A 732 -3.42 2.47 5.94
C GLU A 732 -3.76 2.05 7.36
N LEU A 733 -3.35 2.81 8.39
CA LEU A 733 -3.82 2.60 9.75
C LEU A 733 -5.34 2.74 9.81
N GLU A 734 -5.89 3.85 9.28
CA GLU A 734 -7.34 4.06 9.19
C GLU A 734 -8.00 2.88 8.46
N LYS A 735 -7.52 2.51 7.28
CA LYS A 735 -8.09 1.43 6.49
C LYS A 735 -8.01 0.07 7.19
N LYS A 736 -6.93 -0.21 7.92
CA LYS A 736 -6.79 -1.47 8.69
C LYS A 736 -7.68 -1.51 9.93
N VAL A 737 -7.94 -0.37 10.56
CA VAL A 737 -8.78 -0.27 11.75
C VAL A 737 -10.27 -0.21 11.38
N CYS A 738 -10.62 0.63 10.42
CA CYS A 738 -12.00 0.97 10.08
C CYS A 738 -12.52 0.20 8.86
N GLY A 739 -11.66 -0.28 7.97
CA GLY A 739 -12.05 -0.77 6.64
C GLY A 739 -12.24 0.37 5.62
N ASP A 740 -12.48 0.01 4.37
CA ASP A 740 -12.64 0.96 3.26
C ASP A 740 -13.96 1.76 3.40
N PRO A 741 -13.90 3.12 3.52
CA PRO A 741 -15.09 3.96 3.67
C PRO A 741 -15.96 4.04 2.41
N GLU A 742 -15.34 3.91 1.23
CA GLU A 742 -16.04 3.95 -0.05
C GLU A 742 -16.36 2.53 -0.53
N VAL A 743 -17.65 2.21 -0.61
CA VAL A 743 -18.16 0.91 -1.06
C VAL A 743 -18.55 1.04 -2.53
N THR A 744 -17.59 0.91 -3.45
CA THR A 744 -17.88 0.98 -4.90
C THR A 744 -18.55 -0.29 -5.41
N VAL A 745 -19.34 -0.18 -6.47
CA VAL A 745 -20.00 -1.35 -7.08
C VAL A 745 -18.97 -2.30 -7.68
N GLU A 746 -17.87 -1.78 -8.22
CA GLU A 746 -16.75 -2.57 -8.74
C GLU A 746 -16.08 -3.39 -7.63
N ALA A 747 -15.92 -2.82 -6.43
CA ALA A 747 -15.37 -3.54 -5.29
C ALA A 747 -16.33 -4.62 -4.79
N LEU A 748 -17.63 -4.31 -4.70
CA LEU A 748 -18.66 -5.29 -4.37
C LEU A 748 -18.68 -6.45 -5.38
N LYS A 749 -18.64 -6.17 -6.69
CA LYS A 749 -18.57 -7.20 -7.75
C LYS A 749 -17.42 -8.17 -7.56
N LYS A 750 -16.24 -7.69 -7.15
CA LYS A 750 -15.07 -8.54 -6.89
C LYS A 750 -15.27 -9.48 -5.69
N LEU A 751 -16.03 -9.05 -4.69
CA LEU A 751 -16.22 -9.74 -3.42
C LEU A 751 -17.52 -10.55 -3.32
N THR A 752 -18.46 -10.33 -4.25
CA THR A 752 -19.72 -11.09 -4.35
C THR A 752 -19.53 -12.37 -5.15
N ARG A 753 -20.16 -13.46 -4.69
CA ARG A 753 -20.28 -14.74 -5.38
C ARG A 753 -21.75 -15.13 -5.48
N PHE A 754 -22.22 -15.30 -6.70
CA PHE A 754 -23.55 -15.85 -6.97
C PHE A 754 -23.43 -17.37 -7.05
N ALA A 755 -24.20 -18.07 -6.22
CA ALA A 755 -24.29 -19.52 -6.20
C ALA A 755 -25.72 -19.94 -6.56
N ASP A 756 -25.86 -21.04 -7.29
CA ASP A 756 -27.15 -21.57 -7.76
C ASP A 756 -27.95 -20.61 -8.69
N PHE A 757 -27.24 -19.71 -9.38
CA PHE A 757 -27.80 -18.90 -10.48
C PHE A 757 -27.28 -19.37 -11.84
N GLU A 758 -28.12 -19.25 -12.86
CA GLU A 758 -27.67 -19.36 -14.25
C GLU A 758 -26.91 -18.09 -14.67
N PRO A 759 -25.87 -18.19 -15.53
CA PRO A 759 -25.07 -17.03 -15.95
C PRO A 759 -25.87 -15.89 -16.60
N SER A 760 -27.04 -16.18 -17.17
CA SER A 760 -27.94 -15.21 -17.83
C SER A 760 -29.14 -14.82 -16.98
N ASP A 761 -29.14 -15.12 -15.68
CA ASP A 761 -30.27 -14.84 -14.79
C ASP A 761 -30.50 -13.33 -14.63
N THR A 762 -31.74 -12.89 -14.88
CA THR A 762 -32.14 -11.48 -14.82
C THR A 762 -32.05 -10.90 -13.41
N ARG A 763 -32.17 -11.73 -12.36
CA ARG A 763 -32.05 -11.29 -10.96
C ARG A 763 -30.66 -10.72 -10.66
N ILE A 764 -29.62 -11.29 -11.25
CA ILE A 764 -28.24 -10.80 -11.12
C ILE A 764 -28.12 -9.40 -11.75
N GLN A 765 -28.74 -9.20 -12.91
CA GLN A 765 -28.71 -7.91 -13.62
C GLN A 765 -29.45 -6.84 -12.80
N TYR A 766 -30.65 -7.15 -12.34
CA TYR A 766 -31.46 -6.25 -11.49
C TYR A 766 -30.77 -5.90 -10.18
N PHE A 767 -30.09 -6.86 -9.55
CA PHE A 767 -29.31 -6.63 -8.34
C PHE A 767 -28.19 -5.61 -8.57
N TRP A 768 -27.38 -5.77 -9.63
CA TRP A 768 -26.29 -4.82 -9.90
C TRP A 768 -26.78 -3.45 -10.36
N GLU A 769 -27.89 -3.39 -11.08
CA GLU A 769 -28.54 -2.14 -11.45
C GLU A 769 -29.05 -1.39 -10.22
N ALA A 770 -29.70 -2.09 -9.29
CA ALA A 770 -30.14 -1.52 -8.02
C ALA A 770 -28.97 -0.94 -7.21
N LEU A 771 -27.87 -1.70 -7.05
CA LEU A 771 -26.69 -1.23 -6.31
C LEU A 771 -25.94 -0.09 -7.01
N ASN A 772 -26.03 0.04 -8.34
CA ASN A 772 -25.48 1.20 -9.06
C ASN A 772 -26.26 2.48 -8.76
N ASN A 773 -27.56 2.38 -8.47
CA ASN A 773 -28.40 3.52 -8.10
C ASN A 773 -28.28 3.89 -6.62
N PHE A 774 -27.69 3.04 -5.79
CA PHE A 774 -27.47 3.31 -4.37
C PHE A 774 -26.39 4.38 -4.16
N THR A 775 -26.61 5.23 -3.15
CA THR A 775 -25.55 6.10 -2.62
C THR A 775 -24.47 5.28 -1.92
N ASN A 776 -23.34 5.90 -1.54
CA ASN A 776 -22.35 5.20 -0.71
C ASN A 776 -22.93 4.74 0.63
N GLU A 777 -23.79 5.57 1.24
CA GLU A 777 -24.47 5.25 2.49
C GLU A 777 -25.42 4.04 2.32
N ASP A 778 -26.22 4.03 1.27
CA ASP A 778 -27.11 2.90 0.94
C ASP A 778 -26.31 1.61 0.76
N ARG A 779 -25.16 1.66 0.05
CA ARG A 779 -24.28 0.49 -0.16
C ARG A 779 -23.63 0.03 1.14
N SER A 780 -23.24 0.94 2.03
CA SER A 780 -22.70 0.62 3.35
C SER A 780 -23.74 -0.05 4.26
N ARG A 781 -24.97 0.46 4.28
CA ARG A 781 -26.10 -0.14 5.01
C ARG A 781 -26.47 -1.51 4.44
N PHE A 782 -26.50 -1.66 3.12
CA PHE A 782 -26.68 -2.95 2.46
C PHE A 782 -25.59 -3.96 2.87
N LEU A 783 -24.33 -3.54 2.87
CA LEU A 783 -23.22 -4.40 3.31
C LEU A 783 -23.43 -4.88 4.76
N ARG A 784 -23.88 -3.97 5.65
CA ARG A 784 -24.20 -4.31 7.04
C ARG A 784 -25.35 -5.30 7.13
N PHE A 785 -26.41 -5.09 6.36
CA PHE A 785 -27.54 -6.00 6.29
C PHE A 785 -27.14 -7.43 5.89
N VAL A 786 -26.19 -7.59 4.97
CA VAL A 786 -25.78 -8.91 4.48
C VAL A 786 -24.66 -9.55 5.30
N THR A 787 -23.76 -8.75 5.87
CA THR A 787 -22.48 -9.26 6.43
C THR A 787 -22.26 -8.90 7.90
N GLY A 788 -23.09 -8.02 8.47
CA GLY A 788 -22.86 -7.37 9.76
C GLY A 788 -21.80 -6.27 9.73
N ARG A 789 -21.14 -6.03 8.57
CA ARG A 789 -20.07 -5.03 8.42
C ARG A 789 -20.53 -3.85 7.56
N SER A 790 -20.18 -2.64 7.96
CA SER A 790 -20.49 -1.42 7.18
C SER A 790 -19.40 -1.03 6.18
N ARG A 791 -18.20 -1.65 6.26
CA ARG A 791 -17.05 -1.35 5.40
C ARG A 791 -16.43 -2.60 4.77
N LEU A 792 -15.78 -2.42 3.62
CA LEU A 792 -15.06 -3.49 2.91
C LEU A 792 -13.66 -3.73 3.50
N PRO A 793 -13.04 -4.91 3.26
CA PRO A 793 -13.57 -6.08 2.53
C PRO A 793 -14.54 -6.95 3.34
N ALA A 794 -15.63 -7.37 2.69
CA ALA A 794 -16.49 -8.45 3.16
C ALA A 794 -16.94 -9.28 1.95
N ARG A 795 -16.78 -10.61 2.02
CA ARG A 795 -17.26 -11.51 0.97
C ARG A 795 -18.77 -11.67 1.10
N ILE A 796 -19.48 -11.68 -0.02
CA ILE A 796 -20.93 -11.81 -0.05
C ILE A 796 -21.27 -13.05 -0.88
N TYR A 797 -22.12 -13.92 -0.34
CA TYR A 797 -22.69 -15.04 -1.07
C TYR A 797 -24.16 -14.75 -1.36
N ILE A 798 -24.58 -14.89 -2.61
CA ILE A 798 -25.97 -14.65 -3.00
C ILE A 798 -26.53 -15.94 -3.55
N TYR A 799 -27.67 -16.35 -3.02
CA TYR A 799 -28.45 -17.51 -3.46
C TYR A 799 -29.83 -17.05 -3.93
N PRO A 800 -30.45 -17.77 -4.87
CA PRO A 800 -31.86 -17.57 -5.15
C PRO A 800 -32.69 -17.95 -3.91
N ASP A 801 -33.68 -17.13 -3.58
CA ASP A 801 -34.70 -17.53 -2.62
C ASP A 801 -35.44 -18.80 -3.14
N LYS A 802 -35.57 -19.81 -2.28
CA LYS A 802 -36.18 -21.13 -2.60
C LYS A 802 -37.69 -21.13 -2.39
N SER A 803 -38.27 -20.07 -1.84
CA SER A 803 -39.72 -19.91 -1.71
C SER A 803 -40.36 -19.82 -3.11
N ARG A 804 -41.07 -20.88 -3.52
CA ARG A 804 -41.71 -21.02 -4.85
C ARG A 804 -42.99 -20.19 -5.03
N THR A 805 -43.32 -19.32 -4.09
CA THR A 805 -44.49 -18.45 -4.18
C THR A 805 -44.10 -17.21 -4.98
N GLU A 806 -44.91 -16.82 -5.97
CA GLU A 806 -44.81 -15.55 -6.70
C GLU A 806 -45.10 -14.34 -5.78
N ALA A 807 -44.41 -14.25 -4.65
CA ALA A 807 -44.53 -13.16 -3.69
C ALA A 807 -43.70 -11.99 -4.22
N THR A 808 -44.26 -11.21 -5.14
CA THR A 808 -43.69 -9.96 -5.68
C THR A 808 -43.32 -8.94 -4.60
N ASP A 809 -43.81 -9.14 -3.37
CA ASP A 809 -43.60 -8.25 -2.22
C ASP A 809 -42.62 -8.76 -1.16
N ALA A 810 -42.04 -9.95 -1.31
CA ALA A 810 -41.11 -10.52 -0.34
C ALA A 810 -39.88 -9.63 -0.14
N LEU A 811 -39.52 -9.36 1.11
CA LEU A 811 -38.25 -8.73 1.46
C LEU A 811 -37.11 -9.73 1.29
N PRO A 812 -35.91 -9.27 0.93
CA PRO A 812 -34.75 -10.15 0.90
C PRO A 812 -34.42 -10.65 2.31
N GLU A 813 -33.94 -11.88 2.41
CA GLU A 813 -33.47 -12.44 3.68
C GLU A 813 -31.95 -12.52 3.69
N SER A 814 -31.32 -12.25 4.83
CA SER A 814 -29.87 -12.36 4.99
C SER A 814 -29.49 -13.26 6.16
N SER A 815 -28.32 -13.87 6.04
CA SER A 815 -27.64 -14.58 7.11
C SER A 815 -26.26 -13.98 7.27
N THR A 816 -26.12 -13.04 8.20
CA THR A 816 -24.88 -12.29 8.46
C THR A 816 -23.74 -13.18 8.98
N CYS A 817 -24.06 -14.37 9.53
CA CYS A 817 -23.07 -15.37 9.94
C CYS A 817 -22.27 -15.94 8.75
N SER A 818 -22.97 -16.27 7.66
CA SER A 818 -22.40 -16.80 6.42
C SER A 818 -22.25 -15.75 5.33
N SER A 819 -22.42 -14.47 5.67
CA SER A 819 -22.45 -13.33 4.73
C SER A 819 -23.34 -13.60 3.51
N THR A 820 -24.50 -14.20 3.75
CA THR A 820 -25.37 -14.73 2.71
C THR A 820 -26.61 -13.86 2.52
N LEU A 821 -27.00 -13.63 1.27
CA LEU A 821 -28.25 -12.99 0.87
C LEU A 821 -29.09 -13.97 0.05
N PHE A 822 -30.34 -14.19 0.43
CA PHE A 822 -31.33 -14.88 -0.38
C PHE A 822 -32.10 -13.83 -1.18
N LEU A 823 -31.90 -13.83 -2.50
CA LEU A 823 -32.44 -12.83 -3.40
C LEU A 823 -33.76 -13.30 -4.02
N PRO A 824 -34.90 -12.64 -3.71
CA PRO A 824 -36.18 -12.95 -4.33
C PRO A 824 -36.22 -12.61 -5.82
N ASN A 825 -37.19 -13.18 -6.53
CA ASN A 825 -37.40 -12.91 -7.94
C ASN A 825 -38.26 -11.64 -8.16
N TYR A 826 -37.60 -10.48 -8.18
CA TYR A 826 -38.27 -9.20 -8.41
C TYR A 826 -38.65 -8.96 -9.87
N VAL A 827 -39.78 -8.30 -10.08
CA VAL A 827 -40.33 -7.99 -11.43
C VAL A 827 -39.53 -6.93 -12.20
N SER A 828 -38.72 -6.11 -11.50
CA SER A 828 -37.85 -5.10 -12.11
C SER A 828 -36.69 -4.71 -11.19
N ALA A 829 -35.65 -4.10 -11.77
CA ALA A 829 -34.53 -3.52 -11.02
C ALA A 829 -34.99 -2.46 -10.00
N LYS A 830 -36.02 -1.66 -10.33
CA LYS A 830 -36.57 -0.66 -9.41
C LYS A 830 -37.20 -1.28 -8.16
N VAL A 831 -37.95 -2.36 -8.32
CA VAL A 831 -38.53 -3.08 -7.16
C VAL A 831 -37.44 -3.73 -6.33
N CYS A 832 -36.42 -4.30 -6.96
CA CYS A 832 -35.23 -4.82 -6.29
C CYS A 832 -34.55 -3.72 -5.45
N GLU A 833 -34.34 -2.54 -6.03
CA GLU A 833 -33.77 -1.37 -5.37
C GLU A 833 -34.57 -0.94 -4.14
N GLU A 834 -35.88 -0.78 -4.28
CA GLU A 834 -36.77 -0.37 -3.19
C GLU A 834 -36.78 -1.39 -2.04
N LYS A 835 -36.85 -2.70 -2.34
CA LYS A 835 -36.91 -3.77 -1.34
C LYS A 835 -35.56 -3.97 -0.62
N LEU A 836 -34.45 -3.95 -1.36
CA LEU A 836 -33.10 -4.01 -0.79
C LEU A 836 -32.84 -2.80 0.12
N ARG A 837 -33.20 -1.59 -0.32
CA ARG A 837 -33.04 -0.37 0.49
C ARG A 837 -33.90 -0.45 1.75
N TYR A 838 -35.16 -0.85 1.62
CA TYR A 838 -36.05 -0.99 2.77
C TYR A 838 -35.49 -1.98 3.81
N ALA A 839 -35.07 -3.17 3.38
CA ALA A 839 -34.48 -4.16 4.29
C ALA A 839 -33.20 -3.63 4.97
N ALA A 840 -32.33 -2.96 4.22
CA ALA A 840 -31.08 -2.41 4.75
C ALA A 840 -31.27 -1.32 5.81
N TYR A 841 -32.39 -0.57 5.79
CA TYR A 841 -32.67 0.47 6.77
C TYR A 841 -33.47 -0.02 7.98
N ASN A 842 -34.30 -1.06 7.82
CA ASN A 842 -35.26 -1.47 8.85
C ASN A 842 -34.89 -2.76 9.58
N CYS A 843 -34.09 -3.66 8.98
CA CYS A 843 -33.69 -4.92 9.60
C CYS A 843 -32.35 -4.76 10.35
N VAL A 844 -32.38 -4.01 11.46
CA VAL A 844 -31.17 -3.67 12.28
C VAL A 844 -30.96 -4.65 13.45
N ALA A 845 -32.00 -5.41 13.83
CA ALA A 845 -31.98 -6.42 14.89
C ALA A 845 -32.38 -7.81 14.35
N ILE A 846 -31.92 -8.87 15.03
CA ILE A 846 -32.28 -10.25 14.69
C ILE A 846 -33.62 -10.58 15.36
N ASP A 847 -34.71 -10.51 14.60
CA ASP A 847 -36.03 -10.96 15.08
C ASP A 847 -36.03 -12.48 15.23
N THR A 848 -36.35 -12.96 16.44
CA THR A 848 -36.74 -14.35 16.66
C THR A 848 -38.25 -14.44 16.83
N ASP A 849 -38.90 -15.29 16.05
CA ASP A 849 -40.27 -15.78 16.27
C ASP A 849 -40.37 -16.70 17.52
N MET A 850 -39.57 -16.46 18.56
CA MET A 850 -39.63 -17.23 19.81
C MET A 850 -40.39 -16.42 20.86
N SER A 851 -41.51 -16.99 21.27
CA SER A 851 -42.36 -16.52 22.36
C SER A 851 -41.55 -16.29 23.65
N PRO A 852 -41.74 -15.18 24.39
CA PRO A 852 -41.00 -14.88 25.63
C PRO A 852 -41.22 -15.88 26.79
N TRP A 853 -41.94 -16.98 26.53
CA TRP A 853 -42.35 -17.98 27.52
C TRP A 853 -41.60 -19.31 27.38
N GLU A 854 -40.61 -19.40 26.49
CA GLU A 854 -39.72 -20.55 26.37
C GLU A 854 -38.26 -20.13 26.64
N ASP A 855 -37.98 -19.81 27.92
CA ASP A 855 -36.75 -20.18 28.67
C ASP A 855 -36.80 -19.66 30.12
#